data_AF-A0A2G2XIE4-F1
#
_entry.id   AF-A0A2G2XIE4-F1
#
_cell.length_a   1.000
_cell.length_b   1.000
_cell.length_c   1.000
_cell.angle_alpha   90.00
_cell.angle_beta   90.00
_cell.angle_gamma   90.00
#
_symmetry.space_group_name_H-M   'P 1'
#
loop_
_entity.id
_entity.type
_entity.pdbx_description
1 polymer ?
#
loop_
_entity_poly.entity_id
_entity_poly.type
_entity_poly.pdbx_seq_one_letter_code
_entity_poly.pdbx_strand_id
1 'polypeptide(L)'
;MSFIMSSLRNLFLSPLRSFIQKDFHDAFDRMTLLDKLLFMMVHFVDKLILWHRLPVFLGLAYLAARRHLHQEYNLINVGRTPTGVRSNPEDYPYRTADGKYNDPFNEGAGSQFSFFGRNVMPVDQHDKLKKPDPMVVATKLLARKKFMDTGKQFNMIAASWIQFMIHDWIDHLEDTHQIELRAPEEVASECPLKSFKFYKSKKTPTGFYEIKAGYLNRRTPWWDGSAIYGSNTEALKKVRTFEDGKLKLSADGLLEQDENGNIISGDVRNPWAGLLALQALFIQEHNLVCDTLKKEYPKLEDEDLYRHARLVTSAVIAKVHTIDWTVELLKTDTLLAGMRANWYGLLGKKFKDTFGHVGGSSLGGFVGMKKPENHGVPYSLTEEFVSVYRMHQLLPDTLQLRNIDATPGPNKSIPLTNEIPMEDLIGGKGEENLSRIGFTKQMVSMGHQACGALELMNYPIWMRDLIPQDVDGNDRPDHIDLAALEIYRDRERSVARYNEFRRRMLQIPISKWEDLTDDEEAIKMLREVYGDDVEELDLLVGMSAEKKIKGFAISETAFFIFLIMASRRLEADKFFTSNYNEETYTKKGLEWVNTTESLKDVLDRHYPEMTGKWMNSNSAFSVWDSSPEPHNPIPIYFRVPQQ
;
A
#
# COMPACT_ATOMS: atom_id res chain seq x y z
N MET A 1 18.49 13.96 -42.01
CA MET A 1 19.67 13.77 -41.14
C MET A 1 19.34 13.05 -39.82
N SER A 2 18.19 13.30 -39.18
CA SER A 2 17.74 12.62 -37.93
C SER A 2 17.51 11.09 -38.06
N PHE A 3 16.88 10.63 -39.15
CA PHE A 3 16.58 9.20 -39.35
C PHE A 3 17.81 8.32 -39.67
N ILE A 4 18.82 8.90 -40.32
CA ILE A 4 20.07 8.22 -40.66
C ILE A 4 20.94 8.06 -39.40
N MET A 5 20.92 9.04 -38.49
CA MET A 5 21.63 8.94 -37.21
C MET A 5 21.00 7.95 -36.23
N SER A 6 19.67 7.77 -36.20
CA SER A 6 19.04 6.74 -35.35
C SER A 6 19.32 5.31 -35.85
N SER A 7 19.29 5.11 -37.16
CA SER A 7 19.58 3.81 -37.80
C SER A 7 21.05 3.39 -37.64
N LEU A 8 22.01 4.32 -37.82
CA LEU A 8 23.44 4.06 -37.56
C LEU A 8 23.74 3.82 -36.07
N ARG A 9 23.04 4.50 -35.15
CA ARG A 9 23.24 4.34 -33.69
C ARG A 9 22.74 3.00 -33.15
N ASN A 10 21.65 2.45 -33.69
CA ASN A 10 21.19 1.11 -33.30
C ASN A 10 22.17 -0.01 -33.72
N LEU A 11 22.97 0.21 -34.78
CA LEU A 11 23.99 -0.75 -35.21
C LEU A 11 25.16 -0.88 -34.21
N PHE A 12 25.56 0.22 -33.56
CA PHE A 12 26.67 0.27 -32.60
C PHE A 12 26.40 -0.47 -31.27
N LEU A 13 25.13 -0.66 -30.89
CA LEU A 13 24.76 -1.36 -29.66
C LEU A 13 24.34 -2.82 -29.90
N SER A 14 24.29 -3.29 -31.15
CA SER A 14 23.97 -4.71 -31.43
C SER A 14 24.93 -5.72 -30.78
N PRO A 15 26.26 -5.43 -30.62
CA PRO A 15 27.13 -6.31 -29.84
C PRO A 15 26.78 -6.32 -28.35
N LEU A 16 26.22 -5.24 -27.82
CA LEU A 16 25.86 -5.12 -26.40
C LEU A 16 24.61 -5.92 -26.02
N ARG A 17 23.77 -6.25 -27.00
CA ARG A 17 22.64 -7.18 -26.84
C ARG A 17 23.08 -8.54 -26.27
N SER A 18 24.32 -8.95 -26.51
CA SER A 18 24.89 -10.19 -25.96
C SER A 18 25.05 -10.17 -24.44
N PHE A 19 25.16 -8.99 -23.81
CA PHE A 19 25.26 -8.83 -22.36
C PHE A 19 23.89 -8.73 -21.67
N ILE A 20 22.80 -8.67 -22.43
CA ILE A 20 21.42 -8.62 -21.93
C ILE A 20 20.80 -10.01 -22.01
N GLN A 21 20.13 -10.44 -20.93
CA GLN A 21 19.34 -11.67 -20.94
C GLN A 21 18.27 -11.64 -22.03
N LYS A 22 18.08 -12.76 -22.73
CA LYS A 22 17.21 -12.86 -23.93
C LYS A 22 15.79 -12.34 -23.69
N ASP A 23 15.24 -12.61 -22.53
CA ASP A 23 13.88 -12.23 -22.13
C ASP A 23 13.64 -10.70 -22.13
N PHE A 24 14.70 -9.89 -22.09
CA PHE A 24 14.60 -8.43 -22.14
C PHE A 24 14.91 -7.83 -23.50
N HIS A 25 15.24 -8.63 -24.53
CA HIS A 25 15.64 -8.08 -25.83
C HIS A 25 14.54 -7.23 -26.46
N ASP A 26 13.29 -7.66 -26.37
CA ASP A 26 12.16 -6.90 -26.94
C ASP A 26 11.92 -5.58 -26.19
N ALA A 27 12.04 -5.58 -24.87
CA ALA A 27 11.94 -4.37 -24.06
C ALA A 27 13.11 -3.42 -24.37
N PHE A 28 14.34 -3.96 -24.39
CA PHE A 28 15.55 -3.22 -24.70
C PHE A 28 15.51 -2.58 -26.09
N ASP A 29 15.01 -3.29 -27.10
CA ASP A 29 14.94 -2.79 -28.47
C ASP A 29 13.98 -1.59 -28.60
N ARG A 30 12.95 -1.50 -27.74
CA ARG A 30 12.00 -0.37 -27.67
C ARG A 30 12.53 0.83 -26.89
N MET A 31 13.58 0.66 -26.09
CA MET A 31 14.12 1.72 -25.24
C MET A 31 14.83 2.82 -26.03
N THR A 32 14.77 4.04 -25.52
CA THR A 32 15.60 5.15 -26.01
C THR A 32 17.09 4.86 -25.79
N LEU A 33 17.98 5.61 -26.44
CA LEU A 33 19.43 5.40 -26.28
C LEU A 33 19.89 5.58 -24.82
N LEU A 34 19.34 6.58 -24.12
CA LEU A 34 19.65 6.83 -22.73
C LEU A 34 19.14 5.68 -21.85
N ASP A 35 17.92 5.23 -22.09
CA ASP A 35 17.31 4.16 -21.30
C ASP A 35 18.00 2.82 -21.53
N LYS A 36 18.52 2.55 -22.74
CA LYS A 36 19.40 1.40 -23.00
C LYS A 36 20.64 1.42 -22.10
N LEU A 37 21.28 2.58 -21.94
CA LEU A 37 22.45 2.72 -21.05
C LEU A 37 22.08 2.53 -19.58
N LEU A 38 20.96 3.13 -19.15
CA LEU A 38 20.44 2.98 -17.78
C LEU A 38 20.07 1.52 -17.48
N PHE A 39 19.37 0.86 -18.40
CA PHE A 39 18.99 -0.54 -18.27
C PHE A 39 20.22 -1.45 -18.21
N MET A 40 21.23 -1.22 -19.04
CA MET A 40 22.49 -1.98 -18.94
C MET A 40 23.16 -1.83 -17.57
N MET A 41 23.15 -0.62 -16.99
CA MET A 41 23.68 -0.39 -15.65
C MET A 41 22.87 -1.13 -14.58
N VAL A 42 21.54 -0.99 -14.59
CA VAL A 42 20.63 -1.67 -13.66
C VAL A 42 20.80 -3.18 -13.78
N HIS A 43 20.71 -3.72 -15.00
CA HIS A 43 20.81 -5.15 -15.27
C HIS A 43 22.18 -5.74 -14.87
N PHE A 44 23.27 -4.98 -15.02
CA PHE A 44 24.59 -5.41 -14.55
C PHE A 44 24.65 -5.51 -13.02
N VAL A 45 24.07 -4.53 -12.30
CA VAL A 45 23.98 -4.56 -10.83
C VAL A 45 23.09 -5.72 -10.36
N ASP A 46 22.00 -6.00 -11.07
CA ASP A 46 21.06 -7.11 -10.78
C ASP A 46 21.72 -8.48 -10.91
N LYS A 47 22.52 -8.69 -11.97
CA LYS A 47 23.27 -9.94 -12.19
C LYS A 47 24.23 -10.28 -11.05
N LEU A 48 24.70 -9.28 -10.32
CA LEU A 48 25.60 -9.45 -9.19
C LEU A 48 24.85 -9.46 -7.84
N ILE A 49 23.52 -9.23 -7.85
CA ILE A 49 22.66 -9.15 -6.66
C ILE A 49 23.22 -8.12 -5.66
N LEU A 50 23.55 -6.93 -6.17
CA LEU A 50 24.36 -5.95 -5.42
C LEU A 50 23.62 -4.73 -4.90
N TRP A 51 22.51 -4.28 -5.49
CA TRP A 51 22.04 -2.90 -5.23
C TRP A 51 21.76 -2.62 -3.75
N HIS A 52 21.15 -3.58 -3.05
CA HIS A 52 20.83 -3.49 -1.63
C HIS A 52 22.04 -3.79 -0.71
N ARG A 53 23.22 -4.05 -1.30
CA ARG A 53 24.52 -4.23 -0.63
C ARG A 53 25.50 -3.09 -0.94
N LEU A 54 25.14 -2.19 -1.85
CA LEU A 54 25.95 -1.03 -2.18
C LEU A 54 25.88 0.02 -1.05
N PRO A 55 26.89 0.91 -0.95
CA PRO A 55 26.76 2.13 -0.16
C PRO A 55 25.49 2.90 -0.52
N VAL A 56 24.84 3.52 0.48
CA VAL A 56 23.51 4.12 0.32
C VAL A 56 23.39 5.03 -0.91
N PHE A 57 24.35 5.93 -1.15
CA PHE A 57 24.29 6.83 -2.32
C PHE A 57 24.27 6.11 -3.67
N LEU A 58 24.96 4.98 -3.79
CA LEU A 58 24.94 4.14 -5.01
C LEU A 58 23.64 3.34 -5.10
N GLY A 59 23.13 2.84 -3.97
CA GLY A 59 21.81 2.21 -3.91
C GLY A 59 20.69 3.18 -4.35
N LEU A 60 20.75 4.44 -3.90
CA LEU A 60 19.81 5.48 -4.32
C LEU A 60 19.92 5.81 -5.81
N ALA A 61 21.14 5.86 -6.36
CA ALA A 61 21.34 6.07 -7.80
C ALA A 61 20.76 4.92 -8.63
N TYR A 62 20.95 3.67 -8.19
CA TYR A 62 20.32 2.50 -8.79
C TYR A 62 18.79 2.59 -8.75
N LEU A 63 18.20 2.90 -7.59
CA LEU A 63 16.74 3.01 -7.43
C LEU A 63 16.17 4.15 -8.28
N ALA A 64 16.87 5.27 -8.41
CA ALA A 64 16.45 6.36 -9.28
C ALA A 64 16.43 5.94 -10.77
N ALA A 65 17.48 5.25 -11.23
CA ALA A 65 17.53 4.73 -12.61
C ALA A 65 16.45 3.68 -12.86
N ARG A 66 16.22 2.76 -11.92
CA ARG A 66 15.20 1.72 -12.03
C ARG A 66 13.79 2.28 -12.01
N ARG A 67 13.53 3.27 -11.14
CA ARG A 67 12.25 3.99 -11.10
C ARG A 67 11.96 4.73 -12.41
N HIS A 68 12.96 5.42 -12.97
CA HIS A 68 12.84 6.09 -14.27
C HIS A 68 12.43 5.09 -15.36
N LEU A 69 13.11 3.95 -15.47
CA LEU A 69 12.73 2.90 -16.42
C LEU A 69 11.29 2.40 -16.21
N HIS A 70 10.84 2.24 -14.97
CA HIS A 70 9.45 1.86 -14.72
C HIS A 70 8.45 2.97 -15.09
N GLN A 71 8.79 4.24 -14.88
CA GLN A 71 7.92 5.36 -15.25
C GLN A 71 7.69 5.40 -16.76
N GLU A 72 8.73 5.11 -17.54
CA GLU A 72 8.67 5.09 -19.01
C GLU A 72 8.01 3.82 -19.58
N TYR A 73 8.27 2.64 -18.99
CA TYR A 73 7.94 1.35 -19.63
C TYR A 73 6.91 0.50 -18.87
N ASN A 74 6.50 0.91 -17.66
CA ASN A 74 5.59 0.16 -16.78
C ASN A 74 4.44 1.02 -16.26
N LEU A 75 4.00 2.04 -17.01
CA LEU A 75 2.74 2.73 -16.77
C LEU A 75 1.86 2.57 -18.01
N ILE A 76 0.75 1.86 -17.85
CA ILE A 76 -0.12 1.46 -18.96
C ILE A 76 -1.53 1.93 -18.64
N ASN A 77 -2.05 2.80 -19.51
CA ASN A 77 -3.43 3.30 -19.42
C ASN A 77 -4.43 2.18 -19.74
N VAL A 78 -5.59 2.20 -19.10
CA VAL A 78 -6.69 1.26 -19.35
C VAL A 78 -7.97 2.05 -19.57
N GLY A 79 -8.67 1.76 -20.67
CA GLY A 79 -9.89 2.48 -21.02
C GLY A 79 -9.64 3.86 -21.61
N ARG A 80 -10.74 4.54 -21.96
CA ARG A 80 -10.67 5.90 -22.48
C ARG A 80 -10.40 6.85 -21.33
N THR A 81 -9.38 7.68 -21.46
CA THR A 81 -9.08 8.71 -20.47
C THR A 81 -10.30 9.61 -20.26
N PRO A 82 -10.80 9.74 -19.02
CA PRO A 82 -11.99 10.54 -18.71
C PRO A 82 -11.61 12.02 -18.65
N THR A 83 -11.26 12.58 -19.82
CA THR A 83 -10.84 13.98 -19.99
C THR A 83 -11.89 14.97 -19.49
N GLY A 84 -13.18 14.65 -19.71
CA GLY A 84 -14.29 15.50 -19.30
C GLY A 84 -14.33 16.84 -20.03
N VAL A 85 -14.99 17.82 -19.43
CA VAL A 85 -14.95 19.22 -19.88
C VAL A 85 -13.76 19.91 -19.23
N ARG A 86 -13.04 20.78 -19.96
CA ARG A 86 -11.95 21.56 -19.36
C ARG A 86 -12.51 22.40 -18.20
N SER A 87 -11.98 22.20 -17.01
CA SER A 87 -12.24 22.99 -15.81
C SER A 87 -11.03 23.87 -15.49
N ASN A 88 -11.25 25.03 -14.86
CA ASN A 88 -10.13 25.76 -14.24
C ASN A 88 -9.75 25.03 -12.94
N PRO A 89 -8.49 24.57 -12.77
CA PRO A 89 -8.07 23.90 -11.55
C PRO A 89 -8.25 24.74 -10.28
N GLU A 90 -8.26 26.08 -10.42
CA GLU A 90 -8.51 27.05 -9.35
C GLU A 90 -9.95 27.01 -8.82
N ASP A 91 -10.92 26.48 -9.58
CA ASP A 91 -12.31 26.32 -9.14
C ASP A 91 -12.44 25.17 -8.10
N TYR A 92 -11.45 24.29 -8.04
CA TYR A 92 -11.41 23.12 -7.15
C TYR A 92 -10.14 23.10 -6.30
N PRO A 93 -9.92 24.10 -5.42
CA PRO A 93 -8.73 24.18 -4.56
C PRO A 93 -8.83 23.22 -3.35
N TYR A 94 -9.62 22.15 -3.44
CA TYR A 94 -9.89 21.19 -2.38
C TYR A 94 -10.09 19.78 -2.95
N ARG A 95 -9.91 18.76 -2.11
CA ARG A 95 -10.18 17.36 -2.48
C ARG A 95 -11.70 17.15 -2.58
N THR A 96 -12.18 16.84 -3.78
CA THR A 96 -13.61 16.60 -4.05
C THR A 96 -14.08 15.28 -3.43
N ALA A 97 -15.39 15.11 -3.29
CA ALA A 97 -15.96 13.93 -2.63
C ALA A 97 -15.71 12.63 -3.40
N ASP A 98 -15.69 12.69 -4.73
CA ASP A 98 -15.53 11.55 -5.64
C ASP A 98 -14.16 11.49 -6.34
N GLY A 99 -13.23 12.36 -5.97
CA GLY A 99 -11.87 12.40 -6.52
C GLY A 99 -11.72 13.08 -7.89
N LYS A 100 -12.80 13.64 -8.46
CA LYS A 100 -12.71 14.42 -9.72
C LYS A 100 -11.96 15.74 -9.56
N TYR A 101 -11.56 16.31 -10.69
CA TYR A 101 -10.95 17.65 -10.81
C TYR A 101 -9.57 17.80 -10.13
N ASN A 102 -8.87 16.68 -9.88
CA ASN A 102 -7.49 16.70 -9.41
C ASN A 102 -6.52 16.91 -10.58
N ASP A 103 -6.54 16.03 -11.58
CA ASP A 103 -5.73 16.22 -12.79
C ASP A 103 -6.28 17.43 -13.59
N PRO A 104 -5.47 18.47 -13.83
CA PRO A 104 -5.93 19.69 -14.51
C PRO A 104 -6.35 19.47 -15.97
N PHE A 105 -5.99 18.33 -16.57
CA PHE A 105 -6.32 17.98 -17.95
C PHE A 105 -7.30 16.81 -18.06
N ASN A 106 -7.61 16.12 -16.96
CA ASN A 106 -8.47 14.95 -16.95
C ASN A 106 -9.45 14.97 -15.76
N GLU A 107 -10.67 15.44 -16.00
CA GLU A 107 -11.72 15.59 -14.97
C GLU A 107 -11.87 14.34 -14.08
N GLY A 108 -11.95 13.15 -14.68
CA GLY A 108 -12.21 11.90 -13.98
C GLY A 108 -10.96 11.07 -13.65
N ALA A 109 -9.74 11.59 -13.85
CA ALA A 109 -8.55 10.84 -13.48
C ALA A 109 -8.50 10.67 -11.96
N GLY A 110 -8.39 9.43 -11.51
CA GLY A 110 -8.41 9.05 -10.11
C GLY A 110 -9.73 9.26 -9.37
N SER A 111 -10.86 9.43 -10.08
CA SER A 111 -12.18 9.47 -9.44
C SER A 111 -12.69 8.07 -9.09
N GLN A 112 -13.73 8.00 -8.24
CA GLN A 112 -14.50 6.77 -8.04
C GLN A 112 -14.99 6.21 -9.39
N PHE A 113 -14.94 4.89 -9.53
CA PHE A 113 -15.26 4.12 -10.74
C PHE A 113 -14.38 4.42 -11.97
N SER A 114 -13.21 5.02 -11.77
CA SER A 114 -12.16 5.04 -12.81
C SER A 114 -11.55 3.65 -12.99
N PHE A 115 -10.98 3.39 -14.17
CA PHE A 115 -10.30 2.12 -14.44
C PHE A 115 -9.04 1.97 -13.57
N PHE A 116 -8.79 0.75 -13.11
CA PHE A 116 -7.44 0.35 -12.73
C PHE A 116 -6.53 0.39 -13.95
N GLY A 117 -5.39 1.08 -13.84
CA GLY A 117 -4.33 1.00 -14.83
C GLY A 117 -3.56 -0.33 -14.73
N ARG A 118 -2.46 -0.43 -15.47
CA ARG A 118 -1.53 -1.57 -15.36
C ARG A 118 -0.08 -1.15 -15.32
N ASN A 119 0.74 -1.96 -14.68
CA ASN A 119 2.19 -1.91 -14.79
C ASN A 119 2.75 -2.99 -15.74
N VAL A 120 1.96 -4.04 -15.96
CA VAL A 120 2.30 -5.18 -16.82
C VAL A 120 1.18 -5.42 -17.81
N MET A 121 1.50 -5.61 -19.10
CA MET A 121 0.48 -5.97 -20.09
C MET A 121 -0.24 -7.27 -19.68
N PRO A 122 -1.59 -7.32 -19.75
CA PRO A 122 -2.38 -8.41 -19.20
C PRO A 122 -2.00 -9.76 -19.81
N VAL A 123 -1.94 -10.79 -18.98
CA VAL A 123 -1.70 -12.18 -19.40
C VAL A 123 -3.00 -12.94 -19.27
N ASP A 124 -3.58 -13.35 -20.40
CA ASP A 124 -4.83 -14.10 -20.44
C ASP A 124 -4.65 -15.47 -19.74
N GLN A 125 -5.47 -15.69 -18.71
CA GLN A 125 -5.49 -16.92 -17.91
C GLN A 125 -6.89 -17.52 -17.80
N HIS A 126 -7.84 -17.19 -18.69
CA HIS A 126 -9.23 -17.69 -18.59
C HIS A 126 -9.30 -19.23 -18.58
N ASP A 127 -8.41 -19.91 -19.33
CA ASP A 127 -8.34 -21.38 -19.37
C ASP A 127 -7.52 -22.00 -18.21
N LYS A 128 -6.92 -21.15 -17.36
CA LYS A 128 -6.04 -21.53 -16.25
C LYS A 128 -6.47 -20.96 -14.89
N LEU A 129 -7.69 -20.42 -14.78
CA LEU A 129 -8.20 -19.84 -13.52
C LEU A 129 -8.16 -20.83 -12.35
N LYS A 130 -8.31 -22.13 -12.63
CA LYS A 130 -8.27 -23.22 -11.64
C LYS A 130 -7.06 -24.15 -11.79
N LYS A 131 -5.97 -23.71 -12.42
CA LYS A 131 -4.78 -24.56 -12.67
C LYS A 131 -3.50 -23.90 -12.13
N PRO A 132 -2.81 -24.50 -11.14
CA PRO A 132 -3.31 -25.55 -10.25
C PRO A 132 -4.55 -25.09 -9.47
N ASP A 133 -5.27 -26.00 -8.82
CA ASP A 133 -6.51 -25.63 -8.11
C ASP A 133 -6.24 -24.59 -6.99
N PRO A 134 -6.99 -23.48 -6.91
CA PRO A 134 -6.73 -22.44 -5.92
C PRO A 134 -6.83 -22.92 -4.47
N MET A 135 -7.69 -23.91 -4.19
CA MET A 135 -7.83 -24.48 -2.84
C MET A 135 -6.69 -25.44 -2.51
N VAL A 136 -6.09 -26.09 -3.52
CA VAL A 136 -4.82 -26.84 -3.35
C VAL A 136 -3.69 -25.88 -3.01
N VAL A 137 -3.55 -24.77 -3.76
CA VAL A 137 -2.55 -23.73 -3.47
C VAL A 137 -2.74 -23.16 -2.06
N ALA A 138 -3.97 -22.80 -1.70
CA ALA A 138 -4.29 -22.25 -0.38
C ALA A 138 -3.92 -23.24 0.74
N THR A 139 -4.28 -24.51 0.62
CA THR A 139 -4.01 -25.53 1.64
C THR A 139 -2.52 -25.85 1.77
N LYS A 140 -1.83 -26.10 0.64
CA LYS A 140 -0.47 -26.63 0.66
C LYS A 140 0.61 -25.57 0.88
N LEU A 141 0.39 -24.35 0.39
CA LEU A 141 1.42 -23.31 0.31
C LEU A 141 1.12 -22.07 1.14
N LEU A 142 -0.16 -21.77 1.42
CA LEU A 142 -0.53 -20.53 2.12
C LEU A 142 -0.91 -20.78 3.57
N ALA A 143 -1.77 -21.77 3.84
CA ALA A 143 -2.35 -22.00 5.17
C ALA A 143 -1.29 -22.07 6.28
N ARG A 144 -1.53 -21.30 7.35
CA ARG A 144 -0.60 -21.16 8.48
C ARG A 144 -0.35 -22.50 9.15
N LYS A 145 0.89 -22.96 9.13
CA LYS A 145 1.33 -24.14 9.90
C LYS A 145 1.87 -23.74 11.27
N LYS A 146 2.73 -22.72 11.27
CA LYS A 146 3.31 -22.12 12.46
C LYS A 146 3.35 -20.62 12.25
N PHE A 147 2.87 -19.86 13.23
CA PHE A 147 2.94 -18.41 13.16
C PHE A 147 4.41 -17.97 13.08
N MET A 148 4.74 -17.27 12.00
CA MET A 148 6.02 -16.58 11.82
C MET A 148 5.75 -15.09 11.93
N ASP A 149 6.46 -14.41 12.83
CA ASP A 149 6.31 -12.98 13.07
C ASP A 149 7.47 -12.17 12.47
N THR A 150 7.30 -10.85 12.48
CA THR A 150 8.32 -9.88 12.04
C THR A 150 9.30 -9.48 13.16
N GLY A 151 9.40 -10.28 14.22
CA GLY A 151 10.18 -9.98 15.41
C GLY A 151 9.81 -8.63 16.01
N LYS A 152 10.79 -7.71 16.07
CA LYS A 152 10.60 -6.35 16.62
C LYS A 152 10.38 -5.27 15.56
N GLN A 153 10.48 -5.62 14.28
CA GLN A 153 10.50 -4.65 13.18
C GLN A 153 9.12 -4.01 12.95
N PHE A 154 8.05 -4.80 13.01
CA PHE A 154 6.72 -4.39 12.55
C PHE A 154 5.63 -4.93 13.49
N ASN A 155 4.75 -4.05 13.95
CA ASN A 155 3.73 -4.38 14.94
C ASN A 155 2.31 -4.44 14.35
N MET A 156 1.32 -4.74 15.19
CA MET A 156 -0.09 -4.79 14.76
C MET A 156 -0.69 -3.42 14.41
N ILE A 157 -0.13 -2.32 14.90
CA ILE A 157 -0.52 -0.97 14.43
C ILE A 157 -0.11 -0.82 12.96
N ALA A 158 1.06 -1.33 12.59
CA ALA A 158 1.56 -1.27 11.22
C ALA A 158 0.78 -2.18 10.25
N ALA A 159 0.35 -3.36 10.71
CA ALA A 159 -0.60 -4.21 9.97
C ALA A 159 -1.99 -3.55 9.83
N SER A 160 -2.49 -2.89 10.88
CA SER A 160 -3.73 -2.11 10.82
C SER A 160 -3.62 -0.95 9.83
N TRP A 161 -2.48 -0.26 9.84
CA TRP A 161 -2.21 0.89 9.00
C TRP A 161 -2.26 0.57 7.52
N ILE A 162 -1.70 -0.57 7.11
CA ILE A 162 -1.72 -0.90 5.69
C ILE A 162 -3.12 -1.24 5.20
N GLN A 163 -3.94 -1.90 6.00
CA GLN A 163 -5.37 -2.07 5.67
C GLN A 163 -6.11 -0.73 5.64
N PHE A 164 -5.82 0.18 6.58
CA PHE A 164 -6.35 1.54 6.57
C PHE A 164 -6.02 2.28 5.27
N MET A 165 -4.82 2.11 4.72
CA MET A 165 -4.48 2.65 3.40
C MET A 165 -5.23 1.96 2.26
N ILE A 166 -5.43 0.65 2.32
CA ILE A 166 -6.21 -0.09 1.31
C ILE A 166 -7.65 0.42 1.25
N HIS A 167 -8.22 0.79 2.42
CA HIS A 167 -9.52 1.44 2.54
C HIS A 167 -9.59 2.86 1.96
N ASP A 168 -8.44 3.50 1.74
CA ASP A 168 -8.36 4.75 0.99
C ASP A 168 -8.21 4.47 -0.52
N TRP A 169 -7.48 3.41 -0.89
CA TRP A 169 -6.94 3.30 -2.24
C TRP A 169 -7.74 2.45 -3.22
N ILE A 170 -8.13 1.22 -2.85
CA ILE A 170 -8.50 0.21 -3.84
C ILE A 170 -9.61 -0.72 -3.36
N ASP A 171 -10.66 -0.86 -4.17
CA ASP A 171 -11.64 -1.94 -4.08
C ASP A 171 -12.20 -2.22 -5.48
N HIS A 172 -12.33 -3.48 -5.86
CA HIS A 172 -12.78 -3.85 -7.20
C HIS A 172 -14.31 -3.86 -7.29
N LEU A 173 -14.84 -3.30 -8.38
CA LEU A 173 -16.25 -3.45 -8.69
C LEU A 173 -16.59 -4.92 -8.97
N GLU A 174 -17.55 -5.47 -8.23
CA GLU A 174 -18.09 -6.81 -8.45
C GLU A 174 -19.22 -6.79 -9.48
N ASP A 175 -19.37 -7.89 -10.22
CA ASP A 175 -20.54 -8.20 -11.04
C ASP A 175 -21.63 -8.87 -10.19
N THR A 176 -22.80 -9.10 -10.75
CA THR A 176 -23.89 -9.82 -10.07
C THR A 176 -23.79 -11.33 -10.20
N HIS A 177 -22.93 -11.84 -11.09
CA HIS A 177 -22.76 -13.28 -11.31
C HIS A 177 -21.86 -13.91 -10.25
N GLN A 178 -22.34 -14.95 -9.57
CA GLN A 178 -21.56 -15.73 -8.62
C GLN A 178 -20.79 -16.87 -9.29
N ILE A 179 -19.61 -17.16 -8.77
CA ILE A 179 -18.74 -18.29 -9.14
C ILE A 179 -18.56 -19.18 -7.91
N GLU A 180 -18.49 -20.49 -8.12
CA GLU A 180 -18.21 -21.46 -7.06
C GLU A 180 -16.83 -22.12 -7.26
N LEU A 181 -16.05 -22.16 -6.19
CA LEU A 181 -14.86 -23.02 -6.06
C LEU A 181 -15.19 -24.17 -5.13
N ARG A 182 -14.72 -25.37 -5.49
CA ARG A 182 -14.96 -26.61 -4.74
C ARG A 182 -13.61 -27.26 -4.48
N ALA A 183 -13.36 -27.65 -3.24
CA ALA A 183 -12.11 -28.28 -2.86
C ALA A 183 -12.01 -29.66 -3.54
N PRO A 184 -10.91 -29.95 -4.26
CA PRO A 184 -10.70 -31.28 -4.81
C PRO A 184 -10.44 -32.29 -3.69
N GLU A 185 -10.76 -33.57 -3.94
CA GLU A 185 -10.69 -34.64 -2.94
C GLU A 185 -9.34 -34.72 -2.21
N GLU A 186 -8.25 -34.39 -2.89
CA GLU A 186 -6.90 -34.47 -2.33
C GLU A 186 -6.68 -33.55 -1.10
N VAL A 187 -7.30 -32.37 -1.06
CA VAL A 187 -7.16 -31.39 0.03
C VAL A 187 -8.48 -31.11 0.74
N ALA A 188 -9.59 -31.72 0.31
CA ALA A 188 -10.92 -31.42 0.81
C ALA A 188 -11.03 -31.65 2.32
N SER A 189 -10.35 -32.64 2.90
CA SER A 189 -10.33 -32.90 4.35
C SER A 189 -9.68 -31.77 5.15
N GLU A 190 -8.71 -31.07 4.58
CA GLU A 190 -7.92 -30.00 5.21
C GLU A 190 -8.51 -28.60 4.99
N CYS A 191 -9.48 -28.45 4.07
CA CYS A 191 -10.14 -27.17 3.82
C CYS A 191 -11.25 -26.90 4.86
N PRO A 192 -11.27 -25.72 5.52
CA PRO A 192 -12.37 -25.32 6.39
C PRO A 192 -13.71 -25.31 5.65
N LEU A 193 -13.75 -24.69 4.47
CA LEU A 193 -14.87 -24.74 3.54
C LEU A 193 -14.64 -25.80 2.46
N LYS A 194 -15.63 -26.66 2.21
CA LYS A 194 -15.56 -27.67 1.11
C LYS A 194 -15.87 -27.05 -0.26
N SER A 195 -16.61 -25.95 -0.26
CA SER A 195 -16.90 -25.13 -1.41
C SER A 195 -17.32 -23.75 -0.94
N PHE A 196 -17.13 -22.73 -1.77
CA PHE A 196 -17.58 -21.38 -1.47
C PHE A 196 -17.96 -20.61 -2.73
N LYS A 197 -18.83 -19.62 -2.56
CA LYS A 197 -19.31 -18.75 -3.64
C LYS A 197 -18.82 -17.33 -3.45
N PHE A 198 -18.61 -16.63 -4.55
CA PHE A 198 -18.24 -15.21 -4.56
C PHE A 198 -18.66 -14.55 -5.87
N TYR A 199 -18.80 -13.23 -5.87
CA TYR A 199 -19.13 -12.48 -7.07
C TYR A 199 -17.94 -12.32 -8.01
N LYS A 200 -18.17 -12.49 -9.31
CA LYS A 200 -17.16 -12.23 -10.36
C LYS A 200 -16.69 -10.77 -10.32
N SER A 201 -15.44 -10.50 -10.67
CA SER A 201 -15.00 -9.10 -10.85
C SER A 201 -15.64 -8.50 -12.11
N LYS A 202 -16.18 -7.28 -12.03
CA LYS A 202 -16.91 -6.63 -13.13
C LYS A 202 -15.96 -6.24 -14.26
N LYS A 203 -15.94 -7.05 -15.31
CA LYS A 203 -15.15 -6.79 -16.52
C LYS A 203 -15.85 -5.75 -17.40
N THR A 204 -15.21 -4.60 -17.59
CA THR A 204 -15.77 -3.47 -18.34
C THR A 204 -15.01 -3.29 -19.66
N PRO A 205 -15.70 -3.24 -20.82
CA PRO A 205 -15.07 -2.99 -22.11
C PRO A 205 -14.37 -1.63 -22.15
N THR A 206 -13.17 -1.57 -22.73
CA THR A 206 -12.39 -0.32 -22.84
C THR A 206 -12.61 0.39 -24.17
N GLY A 207 -12.98 -0.34 -25.23
CA GLY A 207 -13.00 0.13 -26.61
C GLY A 207 -11.64 0.14 -27.32
N PHE A 208 -10.58 -0.40 -26.70
CA PHE A 208 -9.22 -0.44 -27.27
C PHE A 208 -8.78 -1.86 -27.64
N TYR A 209 -7.87 -1.99 -28.63
CA TYR A 209 -7.40 -3.29 -29.11
C TYR A 209 -6.38 -3.95 -28.16
N GLU A 210 -5.41 -3.18 -27.65
CA GLU A 210 -4.30 -3.71 -26.83
C GLU A 210 -4.78 -4.25 -25.49
N ILE A 211 -5.68 -3.53 -24.83
CA ILE A 211 -6.35 -3.96 -23.59
C ILE A 211 -7.85 -3.82 -23.82
N LYS A 212 -8.53 -4.92 -24.15
CA LYS A 212 -9.96 -4.92 -24.55
C LYS A 212 -10.94 -4.71 -23.41
N ALA A 213 -10.54 -5.02 -22.19
CA ALA A 213 -11.36 -4.87 -21.01
C ALA A 213 -10.49 -4.57 -19.78
N GLY A 214 -11.05 -3.82 -18.84
CA GLY A 214 -10.44 -3.51 -17.54
C GLY A 214 -11.46 -3.64 -16.42
N TYR A 215 -11.02 -3.32 -15.21
CA TYR A 215 -11.87 -3.32 -14.01
C TYR A 215 -11.89 -1.92 -13.40
N LEU A 216 -12.97 -1.60 -12.69
CA LEU A 216 -13.19 -0.28 -12.10
C LEU A 216 -12.88 -0.32 -10.60
N ASN A 217 -12.28 0.76 -10.11
CA ASN A 217 -12.03 0.97 -8.69
C ASN A 217 -13.24 1.65 -8.03
N ARG A 218 -13.82 1.03 -6.99
CA ARG A 218 -14.93 1.61 -6.22
C ARG A 218 -14.48 2.69 -5.24
N ARG A 219 -13.20 2.70 -4.88
CA ARG A 219 -12.56 3.73 -4.07
C ARG A 219 -11.92 4.79 -4.97
N THR A 220 -11.64 5.96 -4.42
CA THR A 220 -10.84 6.98 -5.10
C THR A 220 -9.37 6.58 -5.01
N PRO A 221 -8.66 6.27 -6.11
CA PRO A 221 -7.24 5.90 -6.03
C PRO A 221 -6.31 7.05 -5.61
N TRP A 222 -6.81 8.29 -5.50
CA TRP A 222 -6.06 9.39 -4.88
C TRP A 222 -5.77 9.07 -3.42
N TRP A 223 -4.70 9.65 -2.88
CA TRP A 223 -4.43 9.53 -1.46
C TRP A 223 -5.12 10.67 -0.71
N ASP A 224 -6.44 10.55 -0.59
CA ASP A 224 -7.33 11.66 -0.22
C ASP A 224 -8.04 11.49 1.13
N GLY A 225 -7.69 10.42 1.86
CA GLY A 225 -8.26 10.07 3.15
C GLY A 225 -9.66 9.46 3.05
N SER A 226 -10.08 8.95 1.89
CA SER A 226 -11.43 8.41 1.68
C SER A 226 -11.81 7.29 2.65
N ALA A 227 -10.82 6.65 3.29
CA ALA A 227 -11.06 5.73 4.41
C ALA A 227 -11.87 6.35 5.57
N ILE A 228 -11.79 7.68 5.79
CA ILE A 228 -12.61 8.42 6.77
C ILE A 228 -13.60 9.41 6.14
N TYR A 229 -13.38 9.82 4.88
CA TYR A 229 -14.24 10.81 4.19
C TYR A 229 -15.27 10.20 3.23
N GLY A 230 -15.10 8.94 2.84
CA GLY A 230 -15.86 8.30 1.76
C GLY A 230 -15.38 8.69 0.36
N SER A 231 -15.75 7.88 -0.64
CA SER A 231 -15.35 8.07 -2.04
C SER A 231 -16.45 8.70 -2.92
N ASN A 232 -17.51 9.27 -2.33
CA ASN A 232 -18.52 10.07 -3.02
C ASN A 232 -19.29 10.98 -2.06
N THR A 233 -20.14 11.84 -2.62
CA THR A 233 -20.93 12.81 -1.85
C THR A 233 -21.89 12.15 -0.85
N GLU A 234 -22.49 11.02 -1.19
CA GLU A 234 -23.41 10.30 -0.31
C GLU A 234 -22.70 9.75 0.93
N ALA A 235 -21.53 9.12 0.75
CA ALA A 235 -20.70 8.63 1.85
C ALA A 235 -20.16 9.78 2.70
N LEU A 236 -19.67 10.85 2.07
CA LEU A 236 -19.19 12.04 2.78
C LEU A 236 -20.26 12.67 3.67
N LYS A 237 -21.50 12.79 3.16
CA LYS A 237 -22.61 13.35 3.95
C LYS A 237 -22.91 12.54 5.22
N LYS A 238 -22.68 11.21 5.20
CA LYS A 238 -22.94 10.36 6.37
C LYS A 238 -21.98 10.63 7.52
N VAL A 239 -20.72 10.95 7.20
CA VAL A 239 -19.65 11.15 8.20
C VAL A 239 -19.55 12.59 8.70
N ARG A 240 -20.05 13.59 7.96
CA ARG A 240 -20.01 15.00 8.37
C ARG A 240 -21.00 15.30 9.50
N THR A 241 -20.59 16.15 10.44
CA THR A 241 -21.49 16.77 11.43
C THR A 241 -22.22 17.98 10.86
N PHE A 242 -21.67 18.61 9.81
CA PHE A 242 -22.05 19.93 9.29
C PHE A 242 -21.95 21.06 10.33
N GLU A 243 -21.12 20.85 11.35
CA GLU A 243 -20.75 21.84 12.36
C GLU A 243 -19.23 21.95 12.43
N ASP A 244 -18.72 23.18 12.30
CA ASP A 244 -17.29 23.55 12.37
C ASP A 244 -16.35 22.65 11.54
N GLY A 245 -16.82 22.12 10.41
CA GLY A 245 -16.04 21.28 9.50
C GLY A 245 -15.81 19.85 10.00
N LYS A 246 -16.37 19.46 11.15
CA LYS A 246 -16.04 18.21 11.84
C LYS A 246 -16.67 16.96 11.23
N LEU A 247 -16.10 15.82 11.60
CA LEU A 247 -16.62 14.48 11.35
C LEU A 247 -17.17 13.86 12.64
N LYS A 248 -18.12 12.94 12.46
CA LYS A 248 -18.80 12.20 13.53
C LYS A 248 -17.85 11.26 14.26
N LEU A 249 -17.96 11.25 15.58
CA LEU A 249 -17.19 10.42 16.49
C LEU A 249 -18.04 10.23 17.76
N SER A 250 -17.98 9.06 18.39
CA SER A 250 -18.66 8.84 19.66
C SER A 250 -17.98 9.60 20.81
N ALA A 251 -18.70 9.78 21.92
CA ALA A 251 -18.22 10.55 23.07
C ALA A 251 -16.99 9.94 23.77
N ASP A 252 -16.76 8.64 23.62
CA ASP A 252 -15.59 7.90 24.13
C ASP A 252 -14.40 7.90 23.15
N GLY A 253 -14.52 8.61 22.02
CA GLY A 253 -13.46 8.78 21.03
C GLY A 253 -13.32 7.62 20.03
N LEU A 254 -14.32 6.73 19.96
CA LEU A 254 -14.42 5.65 18.98
C LEU A 254 -15.36 6.04 17.82
N LEU A 255 -15.60 5.12 16.88
CA LEU A 255 -16.51 5.38 15.77
C LEU A 255 -17.97 5.33 16.24
N GLU A 256 -18.79 6.22 15.71
CA GLU A 256 -20.24 6.20 15.93
C GLU A 256 -20.89 5.06 15.14
N GLN A 257 -22.03 4.55 15.64
CA GLN A 257 -22.90 3.62 14.91
C GLN A 257 -24.24 4.28 14.59
N ASP A 258 -24.84 3.94 13.46
CA ASP A 258 -26.20 4.35 13.14
C ASP A 258 -27.26 3.55 13.92
N GLU A 259 -28.54 3.88 13.75
CA GLU A 259 -29.66 3.22 14.43
C GLU A 259 -29.77 1.71 14.13
N ASN A 260 -29.13 1.23 13.07
CA ASN A 260 -29.10 -0.18 12.67
C ASN A 260 -27.82 -0.89 13.14
N GLY A 261 -26.93 -0.20 13.87
CA GLY A 261 -25.64 -0.74 14.30
C GLY A 261 -24.55 -0.68 13.23
N ASN A 262 -24.77 0.02 12.11
CA ASN A 262 -23.73 0.16 11.09
C ASN A 262 -22.69 1.19 11.53
N ILE A 263 -21.42 0.86 11.35
CA ILE A 263 -20.30 1.72 11.70
C ILE A 263 -20.24 2.94 10.77
N ILE A 264 -20.14 4.13 11.34
CA ILE A 264 -20.05 5.40 10.59
C ILE A 264 -18.59 5.79 10.40
N SER A 265 -18.06 5.55 9.21
CA SER A 265 -16.79 6.10 8.72
C SER A 265 -16.81 6.19 7.19
N GLY A 266 -15.67 6.52 6.56
CA GLY A 266 -15.57 6.69 5.12
C GLY A 266 -15.75 5.39 4.33
N ASP A 267 -15.00 4.35 4.71
CA ASP A 267 -15.13 2.99 4.16
C ASP A 267 -14.91 1.95 5.26
N VAL A 268 -15.93 1.14 5.53
CA VAL A 268 -15.95 0.14 6.60
C VAL A 268 -16.19 -1.28 6.07
N ARG A 269 -15.81 -1.57 4.82
CA ARG A 269 -16.06 -2.89 4.22
C ARG A 269 -15.00 -3.92 4.64
N ASN A 270 -15.42 -5.05 5.23
CA ASN A 270 -14.54 -6.08 5.79
C ASN A 270 -13.56 -5.53 6.86
N PRO A 271 -14.02 -4.80 7.89
CA PRO A 271 -13.17 -4.12 8.84
C PRO A 271 -12.74 -5.06 9.97
N TRP A 272 -11.82 -4.57 10.80
CA TRP A 272 -11.50 -5.17 12.09
C TRP A 272 -11.12 -4.08 13.10
N ALA A 273 -11.09 -4.41 14.39
CA ALA A 273 -10.89 -3.46 15.48
C ALA A 273 -9.68 -2.52 15.30
N GLY A 274 -8.55 -3.01 14.77
CA GLY A 274 -7.37 -2.19 14.52
C GLY A 274 -7.56 -1.13 13.44
N LEU A 275 -8.27 -1.46 12.35
CA LEU A 275 -8.67 -0.49 11.32
C LEU A 275 -9.59 0.59 11.91
N LEU A 276 -10.62 0.16 12.66
CA LEU A 276 -11.60 1.07 13.24
C LEU A 276 -10.94 2.05 14.24
N ALA A 277 -9.96 1.57 15.02
CA ALA A 277 -9.18 2.42 15.90
C ALA A 277 -8.40 3.50 15.12
N LEU A 278 -7.75 3.14 14.01
CA LEU A 278 -7.05 4.14 13.18
C LEU A 278 -8.00 5.14 12.53
N GLN A 279 -9.17 4.71 12.06
CA GLN A 279 -10.19 5.63 11.54
C GLN A 279 -10.62 6.63 12.62
N ALA A 280 -10.87 6.16 13.85
CA ALA A 280 -11.22 7.02 14.97
C ALA A 280 -10.09 8.03 15.29
N LEU A 281 -8.82 7.58 15.31
CA LEU A 281 -7.68 8.46 15.55
C LEU A 281 -7.56 9.58 14.50
N PHE A 282 -7.74 9.28 13.22
CA PHE A 282 -7.64 10.31 12.18
C PHE A 282 -8.88 11.19 12.05
N ILE A 283 -10.04 10.73 12.51
CA ILE A 283 -11.20 11.60 12.74
C ILE A 283 -10.91 12.60 13.88
N GLN A 284 -10.30 12.14 14.99
CA GLN A 284 -9.84 13.04 16.05
C GLN A 284 -8.82 14.05 15.53
N GLU A 285 -7.84 13.63 14.73
CA GLU A 285 -6.87 14.51 14.10
C GLU A 285 -7.54 15.55 13.20
N HIS A 286 -8.48 15.14 12.35
CA HIS A 286 -9.26 16.05 11.51
C HIS A 286 -10.04 17.08 12.35
N ASN A 287 -10.78 16.64 13.36
CA ASN A 287 -11.59 17.51 14.21
C ASN A 287 -10.72 18.53 14.97
N LEU A 288 -9.54 18.12 15.43
CA LEU A 288 -8.60 19.02 16.09
C LEU A 288 -7.96 20.03 15.12
N VAL A 289 -7.73 19.65 13.86
CA VAL A 289 -7.33 20.60 12.81
C VAL A 289 -8.46 21.61 12.59
N CYS A 290 -9.72 21.18 12.48
CA CYS A 290 -10.86 22.08 12.37
C CYS A 290 -10.92 23.09 13.53
N ASP A 291 -10.77 22.65 14.78
CA ASP A 291 -10.73 23.51 15.96
C ASP A 291 -9.59 24.55 15.89
N THR A 292 -8.41 24.09 15.44
CA THR A 292 -7.23 24.94 15.29
C THR A 292 -7.45 26.00 14.20
N LEU A 293 -8.02 25.61 13.06
CA LEU A 293 -8.30 26.52 11.95
C LEU A 293 -9.44 27.48 12.28
N LYS A 294 -10.50 27.04 12.97
CA LYS A 294 -11.57 27.94 13.43
C LYS A 294 -11.05 29.01 14.37
N LYS A 295 -10.14 28.64 15.28
CA LYS A 295 -9.52 29.58 16.21
C LYS A 295 -8.65 30.62 15.49
N GLU A 296 -7.86 30.20 14.52
CA GLU A 296 -6.95 31.09 13.77
C GLU A 296 -7.69 31.93 12.72
N TYR A 297 -8.73 31.36 12.11
CA TYR A 297 -9.51 31.94 11.02
C TYR A 297 -11.02 31.90 11.35
N PRO A 298 -11.52 32.75 12.27
CA PRO A 298 -12.90 32.65 12.81
C PRO A 298 -14.03 32.81 11.80
N LYS A 299 -13.72 33.34 10.60
CA LYS A 299 -14.68 33.57 9.51
C LYS A 299 -14.89 32.34 8.61
N LEU A 300 -14.08 31.29 8.76
CA LEU A 300 -14.28 30.07 8.00
C LEU A 300 -15.56 29.38 8.49
N GLU A 301 -16.42 29.04 7.54
CA GLU A 301 -17.65 28.31 7.77
C GLU A 301 -17.38 26.79 7.72
N ASP A 302 -18.40 25.99 8.02
CA ASP A 302 -18.29 24.53 8.08
C ASP A 302 -17.59 23.90 6.86
N GLU A 303 -18.04 24.24 5.65
CA GLU A 303 -17.50 23.66 4.41
C GLU A 303 -16.05 24.09 4.16
N ASP A 304 -15.68 25.33 4.53
CA ASP A 304 -14.30 25.82 4.38
C ASP A 304 -13.35 25.09 5.33
N LEU A 305 -13.76 24.95 6.60
CA LEU A 305 -13.01 24.22 7.62
C LEU A 305 -12.81 22.76 7.22
N TYR A 306 -13.88 22.10 6.78
CA TYR A 306 -13.82 20.72 6.30
C TYR A 306 -12.81 20.56 5.15
N ARG A 307 -12.86 21.44 4.14
CA ARG A 307 -11.97 21.36 2.98
C ARG A 307 -10.50 21.51 3.36
N HIS A 308 -10.17 22.50 4.18
CA HIS A 308 -8.79 22.70 4.64
C HIS A 308 -8.34 21.57 5.57
N ALA A 309 -9.18 21.12 6.50
CA ALA A 309 -8.83 20.03 7.40
C ALA A 309 -8.67 18.70 6.65
N ARG A 310 -9.48 18.41 5.62
CA ARG A 310 -9.29 17.23 4.75
C ARG A 310 -7.94 17.27 4.02
N LEU A 311 -7.53 18.43 3.51
CA LEU A 311 -6.22 18.60 2.88
C LEU A 311 -5.08 18.31 3.87
N VAL A 312 -5.14 18.90 5.06
CA VAL A 312 -4.14 18.71 6.13
C VAL A 312 -4.07 17.26 6.58
N THR A 313 -5.19 16.66 6.96
CA THR A 313 -5.23 15.28 7.49
C THR A 313 -4.80 14.26 6.44
N SER A 314 -5.26 14.37 5.19
CA SER A 314 -4.81 13.46 4.11
C SER A 314 -3.30 13.60 3.85
N ALA A 315 -2.73 14.80 3.97
CA ALA A 315 -1.29 15.00 3.84
C ALA A 315 -0.50 14.47 5.04
N VAL A 316 -1.02 14.57 6.26
CA VAL A 316 -0.44 13.93 7.45
C VAL A 316 -0.41 12.41 7.25
N ILE A 317 -1.52 11.80 6.83
CA ILE A 317 -1.59 10.35 6.54
C ILE A 317 -0.52 9.96 5.50
N ALA A 318 -0.45 10.69 4.39
CA ALA A 318 0.53 10.44 3.33
C ALA A 318 1.98 10.56 3.84
N LYS A 319 2.25 11.57 4.67
CA LYS A 319 3.56 11.80 5.26
C LYS A 319 3.96 10.66 6.20
N VAL A 320 3.11 10.34 7.18
CA VAL A 320 3.34 9.25 8.13
C VAL A 320 3.59 7.93 7.40
N HIS A 321 2.80 7.61 6.39
CA HIS A 321 3.03 6.39 5.62
C HIS A 321 4.39 6.41 4.89
N THR A 322 4.76 7.55 4.30
CA THR A 322 5.99 7.69 3.50
C THR A 322 7.25 7.62 4.36
N ILE A 323 7.34 8.40 5.43
CA ILE A 323 8.60 8.61 6.18
C ILE A 323 8.68 7.87 7.52
N ASP A 324 7.62 7.20 7.94
CA ASP A 324 7.54 6.40 9.17
C ASP A 324 7.18 4.94 8.83
N TRP A 325 5.96 4.65 8.36
CA TRP A 325 5.51 3.27 8.09
C TRP A 325 6.39 2.53 7.08
N THR A 326 6.68 3.14 5.93
CA THR A 326 7.47 2.49 4.86
C THR A 326 8.93 2.27 5.29
N VAL A 327 9.45 3.13 6.17
CA VAL A 327 10.80 3.00 6.73
C VAL A 327 10.90 1.78 7.64
N GLU A 328 9.84 1.48 8.41
CA GLU A 328 9.77 0.25 9.22
C GLU A 328 9.51 -1.00 8.38
N LEU A 329 8.74 -0.90 7.30
CA LEU A 329 8.55 -2.00 6.34
C LEU A 329 9.86 -2.38 5.63
N LEU A 330 10.66 -1.39 5.26
CA LEU A 330 11.90 -1.51 4.49
C LEU A 330 13.09 -1.04 5.33
N LYS A 331 13.35 -1.74 6.44
CA LYS A 331 14.26 -1.36 7.52
C LYS A 331 15.74 -1.43 7.15
N THR A 332 16.15 -0.54 6.24
CA THR A 332 17.52 -0.42 5.72
C THR A 332 17.91 1.05 5.61
N ASP A 333 19.21 1.36 5.70
CA ASP A 333 19.71 2.73 5.54
C ASP A 333 19.35 3.33 4.17
N THR A 334 19.39 2.52 3.11
CA THR A 334 19.07 2.96 1.75
C THR A 334 17.63 3.41 1.64
N LEU A 335 16.68 2.67 2.25
CA LEU A 335 15.26 3.00 2.15
C LEU A 335 14.85 4.05 3.18
N LEU A 336 15.49 4.13 4.34
CA LEU A 336 15.40 5.30 5.22
C LEU A 336 15.76 6.58 4.46
N ALA A 337 16.87 6.58 3.72
CA ALA A 337 17.27 7.72 2.91
C ALA A 337 16.33 7.96 1.73
N GLY A 338 15.96 6.90 1.00
CA GLY A 338 15.14 6.98 -0.22
C GLY A 338 13.73 7.47 0.05
N MET A 339 13.06 6.93 1.08
CA MET A 339 11.70 7.33 1.43
C MET A 339 11.66 8.77 1.95
N ARG A 340 12.64 9.18 2.76
CA ARG A 340 12.78 10.58 3.18
C ARG A 340 13.11 11.51 2.02
N ALA A 341 13.86 11.05 1.01
CA ALA A 341 14.12 11.81 -0.20
C ALA A 341 12.86 11.98 -1.08
N ASN A 342 11.94 11.00 -1.11
CA ASN A 342 10.66 11.18 -1.80
C ASN A 342 9.87 12.37 -1.21
N TRP A 343 9.88 12.56 0.11
CA TRP A 343 9.18 13.67 0.77
C TRP A 343 9.98 14.98 0.79
N TYR A 344 11.24 14.92 1.21
CA TYR A 344 12.09 16.10 1.48
C TYR A 344 13.16 16.39 0.43
N GLY A 345 13.39 15.47 -0.51
CA GLY A 345 14.54 15.50 -1.41
C GLY A 345 15.85 15.14 -0.73
N LEU A 346 16.89 14.93 -1.53
CA LEU A 346 18.22 14.58 -1.04
C LEU A 346 18.88 15.69 -0.21
N LEU A 347 18.44 16.94 -0.36
CA LEU A 347 18.88 18.08 0.45
C LEU A 347 18.32 18.02 1.89
N GLY A 348 17.23 17.27 2.09
CA GLY A 348 16.67 16.94 3.39
C GLY A 348 15.78 18.02 4.01
N LYS A 349 15.08 17.62 5.09
CA LYS A 349 14.06 18.42 5.79
C LYS A 349 14.55 19.80 6.17
N LYS A 350 15.68 19.91 6.88
CA LYS A 350 16.19 21.19 7.39
C LYS A 350 16.40 22.20 6.25
N PHE A 351 16.92 21.75 5.11
CA PHE A 351 17.08 22.60 3.94
C PHE A 351 15.73 23.02 3.37
N LYS A 352 14.83 22.05 3.13
CA LYS A 352 13.51 22.29 2.54
C LYS A 352 12.63 23.21 3.40
N ASP A 353 12.64 23.04 4.72
CA ASP A 353 11.88 23.87 5.66
C ASP A 353 12.42 25.32 5.70
N THR A 354 13.72 25.52 5.43
CA THR A 354 14.35 26.85 5.46
C THR A 354 14.28 27.59 4.13
N PHE A 355 14.51 26.88 3.02
CA PHE A 355 14.70 27.47 1.69
C PHE A 355 13.60 27.10 0.69
N GLY A 356 12.62 26.29 1.10
CA GLY A 356 11.58 25.77 0.22
C GLY A 356 12.07 24.67 -0.72
N HIS A 357 11.24 24.35 -1.72
CA HIS A 357 11.57 23.36 -2.74
C HIS A 357 12.57 23.93 -3.75
N VAL A 358 13.68 23.22 -3.98
CA VAL A 358 14.76 23.63 -4.89
C VAL A 358 15.11 22.49 -5.85
N GLY A 359 15.28 22.83 -7.13
CA GLY A 359 15.67 21.88 -8.17
C GLY A 359 14.49 21.05 -8.68
N GLY A 360 14.76 19.78 -8.97
CA GLY A 360 13.74 18.79 -9.35
C GLY A 360 13.41 17.83 -8.20
N SER A 361 12.65 16.78 -8.51
CA SER A 361 12.20 15.78 -7.55
C SER A 361 13.33 15.12 -6.75
N SER A 362 14.51 14.91 -7.35
CA SER A 362 15.66 14.33 -6.64
C SER A 362 16.22 15.23 -5.52
N LEU A 363 16.25 16.56 -5.70
CA LEU A 363 16.86 17.48 -4.74
C LEU A 363 15.86 18.00 -3.71
N GLY A 364 14.64 18.36 -4.14
CA GLY A 364 13.59 18.93 -3.31
C GLY A 364 12.47 17.96 -2.91
N GLY A 365 12.46 16.74 -3.44
CA GLY A 365 11.42 15.73 -3.22
C GLY A 365 10.24 15.89 -4.20
N PHE A 366 9.34 14.91 -4.22
CA PHE A 366 8.11 14.99 -5.01
C PHE A 366 7.13 16.02 -4.44
N VAL A 367 7.05 16.10 -3.11
CA VAL A 367 6.12 17.00 -2.43
C VAL A 367 6.54 18.46 -2.65
N GLY A 368 5.63 19.34 -3.06
CA GLY A 368 5.90 20.75 -3.36
C GLY A 368 6.55 21.00 -4.73
N MET A 369 6.57 20.00 -5.63
CA MET A 369 6.90 20.21 -7.04
C MET A 369 5.93 21.22 -7.67
N LYS A 370 6.42 22.04 -8.61
CA LYS A 370 5.61 23.12 -9.23
C LYS A 370 4.40 22.64 -10.01
N LYS A 371 4.41 21.39 -10.47
CA LYS A 371 3.35 20.76 -11.25
C LYS A 371 3.26 19.28 -10.89
N PRO A 372 2.07 18.68 -10.97
CA PRO A 372 1.95 17.23 -10.94
C PRO A 372 2.62 16.63 -12.18
N GLU A 373 3.18 15.43 -12.03
CA GLU A 373 3.82 14.64 -13.07
C GLU A 373 3.16 13.26 -13.14
N ASN A 374 2.64 12.91 -14.32
CA ASN A 374 1.96 11.64 -14.56
C ASN A 374 2.68 10.77 -15.61
N HIS A 375 3.82 11.24 -16.14
CA HIS A 375 4.65 10.55 -17.13
C HIS A 375 3.89 10.20 -18.41
N GLY A 376 2.97 11.08 -18.83
CA GLY A 376 2.17 10.91 -20.04
C GLY A 376 1.02 9.90 -19.93
N VAL A 377 0.84 9.27 -18.77
CA VAL A 377 -0.22 8.28 -18.50
C VAL A 377 -1.14 8.86 -17.43
N PRO A 378 -2.47 8.86 -17.60
CA PRO A 378 -3.40 9.32 -16.56
C PRO A 378 -3.16 8.61 -15.21
N TYR A 379 -3.39 9.33 -14.11
CA TYR A 379 -3.22 8.73 -12.79
C TYR A 379 -4.29 7.66 -12.52
N SER A 380 -3.82 6.52 -12.03
CA SER A 380 -4.61 5.41 -11.52
C SER A 380 -3.71 4.55 -10.62
N LEU A 381 -4.30 3.89 -9.64
CA LEU A 381 -3.69 2.67 -9.09
C LEU A 381 -3.96 1.50 -10.04
N THR A 382 -3.16 0.44 -9.95
CA THR A 382 -3.08 -0.60 -10.98
C THR A 382 -3.53 -1.97 -10.47
N GLU A 383 -3.83 -2.88 -11.39
CA GLU A 383 -4.10 -4.28 -11.05
C GLU A 383 -2.91 -4.94 -10.33
N GLU A 384 -1.70 -4.67 -10.80
CA GLU A 384 -0.47 -5.19 -10.17
C GLU A 384 -0.25 -4.58 -8.79
N PHE A 385 -0.60 -3.30 -8.58
CA PHE A 385 -0.62 -2.67 -7.26
C PHE A 385 -1.53 -3.41 -6.29
N VAL A 386 -2.71 -3.85 -6.74
CA VAL A 386 -3.62 -4.64 -5.89
C VAL A 386 -2.98 -5.96 -5.47
N SER A 387 -2.39 -6.69 -6.41
CA SER A 387 -1.80 -8.01 -6.14
C SER A 387 -0.61 -7.94 -5.18
N VAL A 388 0.28 -6.95 -5.31
CA VAL A 388 1.46 -6.84 -4.42
C VAL A 388 1.13 -6.32 -3.01
N TYR A 389 -0.09 -5.80 -2.78
CA TYR A 389 -0.58 -5.39 -1.47
C TYR A 389 -1.49 -6.44 -0.80
N ARG A 390 -1.57 -7.65 -1.36
CA ARG A 390 -2.21 -8.81 -0.71
C ARG A 390 -1.33 -9.33 0.43
N MET A 391 -1.50 -8.74 1.60
CA MET A 391 -0.63 -8.90 2.77
C MET A 391 -1.36 -9.53 3.97
N HIS A 392 -2.32 -10.42 3.71
CA HIS A 392 -3.17 -10.99 4.75
C HIS A 392 -2.40 -11.84 5.78
N GLN A 393 -1.21 -12.35 5.44
CA GLN A 393 -0.34 -13.05 6.38
C GLN A 393 0.15 -12.17 7.55
N LEU A 394 0.04 -10.84 7.44
CA LEU A 394 0.38 -9.92 8.55
C LEU A 394 -0.53 -10.11 9.77
N LEU A 395 -1.76 -10.62 9.62
CA LEU A 395 -2.66 -10.78 10.75
C LEU A 395 -2.34 -12.06 11.55
N PRO A 396 -2.29 -12.01 12.90
CA PRO A 396 -2.02 -13.16 13.75
C PRO A 396 -3.27 -14.04 13.89
N ASP A 397 -3.18 -15.09 14.71
CA ASP A 397 -4.35 -15.90 15.07
C ASP A 397 -5.10 -15.28 16.27
N THR A 398 -4.38 -14.63 17.17
CA THR A 398 -4.93 -13.93 18.33
C THR A 398 -4.30 -12.54 18.52
N LEU A 399 -5.04 -11.61 19.12
CA LEU A 399 -4.51 -10.37 19.66
C LEU A 399 -4.18 -10.55 21.16
N GLN A 400 -2.96 -10.18 21.55
CA GLN A 400 -2.45 -10.25 22.91
C GLN A 400 -2.78 -8.99 23.69
N LEU A 401 -3.88 -9.01 24.45
CA LEU A 401 -4.26 -7.86 25.28
C LEU A 401 -3.30 -7.69 26.46
N ARG A 402 -2.78 -6.48 26.63
CA ARG A 402 -1.84 -6.14 27.70
C ARG A 402 -2.54 -5.50 28.89
N ASN A 403 -2.00 -5.74 30.08
CA ASN A 403 -2.43 -5.07 31.30
C ASN A 403 -1.81 -3.67 31.38
N ILE A 404 -2.53 -2.66 30.89
CA ILE A 404 -2.06 -1.26 30.88
C ILE A 404 -2.06 -0.61 32.27
N ASP A 405 -2.71 -1.23 33.25
CA ASP A 405 -2.76 -0.77 34.65
C ASP A 405 -1.54 -1.23 35.45
N ALA A 406 -0.81 -2.23 34.94
CA ALA A 406 0.45 -2.68 35.55
C ALA A 406 1.56 -1.63 35.35
N THR A 407 2.48 -1.58 36.32
CA THR A 407 3.72 -0.80 36.20
C THR A 407 4.57 -1.37 35.06
N PRO A 408 4.97 -0.57 34.04
CA PRO A 408 5.82 -1.05 32.96
C PRO A 408 7.18 -1.55 33.49
N GLY A 409 7.60 -2.72 33.01
CA GLY A 409 8.90 -3.32 33.29
C GLY A 409 10.04 -2.71 32.45
N PRO A 410 11.21 -3.37 32.40
CA PRO A 410 12.30 -2.98 31.51
C PRO A 410 11.83 -2.83 30.06
N ASN A 411 12.35 -1.82 29.37
CA ASN A 411 11.93 -1.41 28.02
C ASN A 411 10.42 -1.14 27.89
N LYS A 412 9.76 -0.74 28.98
CA LYS A 412 8.31 -0.49 29.05
C LYS A 412 7.45 -1.72 28.71
N SER A 413 8.01 -2.93 28.85
CA SER A 413 7.26 -4.18 28.70
C SER A 413 6.10 -4.26 29.69
N ILE A 414 4.98 -4.84 29.28
CA ILE A 414 3.77 -4.97 30.10
C ILE A 414 3.20 -6.39 30.00
N PRO A 415 2.66 -6.94 31.10
CA PRO A 415 2.23 -8.33 31.14
C PRO A 415 0.98 -8.57 30.29
N LEU A 416 0.86 -9.78 29.76
CA LEU A 416 -0.35 -10.26 29.08
C LEU A 416 -1.51 -10.37 30.08
N THR A 417 -2.69 -9.88 29.70
CA THR A 417 -3.94 -10.12 30.42
C THR A 417 -4.63 -11.36 29.89
N ASN A 418 -4.91 -11.38 28.59
CA ASN A 418 -5.59 -12.45 27.89
C ASN A 418 -5.31 -12.36 26.37
N GLU A 419 -5.70 -13.38 25.64
CA GLU A 419 -5.68 -13.39 24.18
C GLU A 419 -7.11 -13.39 23.65
N ILE A 420 -7.34 -12.68 22.55
CA ILE A 420 -8.64 -12.66 21.85
C ILE A 420 -8.43 -13.23 20.45
N PRO A 421 -9.19 -14.24 20.02
CA PRO A 421 -9.17 -14.72 18.65
C PRO A 421 -9.48 -13.61 17.65
N MET A 422 -8.77 -13.58 16.52
CA MET A 422 -9.00 -12.54 15.51
C MET A 422 -10.43 -12.62 14.93
N GLU A 423 -11.10 -13.78 14.95
CA GLU A 423 -12.50 -13.90 14.52
C GLU A 423 -13.47 -13.05 15.37
N ASP A 424 -13.11 -12.76 16.61
CA ASP A 424 -13.91 -11.91 17.50
C ASP A 424 -13.56 -10.42 17.33
N LEU A 425 -12.56 -10.10 16.52
CA LEU A 425 -12.07 -8.74 16.27
C LEU A 425 -12.41 -8.20 14.87
N ILE A 426 -13.13 -8.95 14.05
CA ILE A 426 -13.54 -8.57 12.69
C ILE A 426 -15.03 -8.18 12.60
N GLY A 427 -15.39 -7.35 11.61
CA GLY A 427 -16.77 -6.96 11.35
C GLY A 427 -17.46 -6.29 12.55
N GLY A 428 -18.77 -6.53 12.70
CA GLY A 428 -19.56 -5.99 13.83
C GLY A 428 -19.07 -6.47 15.19
N LYS A 429 -18.67 -7.74 15.33
CA LYS A 429 -18.07 -8.27 16.58
C LYS A 429 -16.80 -7.51 16.97
N GLY A 430 -16.01 -7.13 15.97
CA GLY A 430 -14.79 -6.35 16.17
C GLY A 430 -15.04 -4.97 16.71
N GLU A 431 -16.11 -4.31 16.26
CA GLU A 431 -16.57 -3.05 16.84
C GLU A 431 -16.99 -3.26 18.30
N GLU A 432 -17.85 -4.24 18.58
CA GLU A 432 -18.34 -4.47 19.95
C GLU A 432 -17.18 -4.75 20.93
N ASN A 433 -16.20 -5.55 20.50
CA ASN A 433 -15.02 -5.84 21.30
C ASN A 433 -14.10 -4.63 21.42
N LEU A 434 -13.92 -3.82 20.37
CA LEU A 434 -13.19 -2.55 20.46
C LEU A 434 -13.81 -1.63 21.52
N SER A 435 -15.14 -1.50 21.52
CA SER A 435 -15.88 -0.69 22.49
C SER A 435 -15.73 -1.21 23.94
N ARG A 436 -15.63 -2.53 24.14
CA ARG A 436 -15.33 -3.12 25.47
C ARG A 436 -13.87 -2.94 25.90
N ILE A 437 -12.93 -3.05 24.96
CA ILE A 437 -11.48 -2.95 25.23
C ILE A 437 -11.08 -1.49 25.46
N GLY A 438 -11.66 -0.57 24.68
CA GLY A 438 -11.30 0.84 24.62
C GLY A 438 -10.06 1.11 23.76
N PHE A 439 -10.00 2.31 23.17
CA PHE A 439 -8.94 2.73 22.26
C PHE A 439 -7.54 2.52 22.83
N THR A 440 -7.29 3.00 24.06
CA THR A 440 -5.95 2.98 24.68
C THR A 440 -5.42 1.56 24.86
N LYS A 441 -6.23 0.66 25.43
CA LYS A 441 -5.81 -0.74 25.64
C LYS A 441 -5.61 -1.45 24.31
N GLN A 442 -6.47 -1.19 23.32
CA GLN A 442 -6.31 -1.74 21.96
C GLN A 442 -4.99 -1.29 21.33
N MET A 443 -4.74 0.02 21.26
CA MET A 443 -3.53 0.59 20.63
C MET A 443 -2.25 0.14 21.32
N VAL A 444 -2.22 0.16 22.66
CA VAL A 444 -1.05 -0.29 23.42
C VAL A 444 -0.79 -1.77 23.19
N SER A 445 -1.84 -2.60 23.18
CA SER A 445 -1.70 -4.05 22.92
C SER A 445 -1.18 -4.32 21.51
N MET A 446 -1.72 -3.63 20.51
CA MET A 446 -1.23 -3.73 19.13
C MET A 446 0.21 -3.23 18.99
N GLY A 447 0.60 -2.18 19.71
CA GLY A 447 1.96 -1.68 19.73
C GLY A 447 2.96 -2.69 20.29
N HIS A 448 2.54 -3.50 21.28
CA HIS A 448 3.35 -4.54 21.95
C HIS A 448 3.28 -5.92 21.30
N GLN A 449 2.66 -6.06 20.13
CA GLN A 449 2.55 -7.33 19.42
C GLN A 449 3.12 -7.20 18.01
N ALA A 450 4.03 -8.11 17.65
CA ALA A 450 4.52 -8.26 16.30
C ALA A 450 3.40 -8.75 15.37
N CYS A 451 3.36 -8.26 14.14
CA CYS A 451 2.50 -8.84 13.11
C CYS A 451 3.14 -10.09 12.49
N GLY A 452 2.37 -10.83 11.69
CA GLY A 452 2.88 -11.97 10.93
C GLY A 452 3.84 -11.56 9.80
N ALA A 453 4.75 -12.45 9.43
CA ALA A 453 5.66 -12.28 8.29
C ALA A 453 5.00 -12.70 6.96
N LEU A 454 5.37 -12.03 5.87
CA LEU A 454 4.90 -12.34 4.50
C LEU A 454 5.67 -13.50 3.89
N GLU A 455 5.45 -14.68 4.46
CA GLU A 455 6.10 -15.94 4.09
C GLU A 455 5.07 -16.99 3.67
N LEU A 456 5.52 -18.05 3.00
CA LEU A 456 4.68 -19.23 2.76
C LEU A 456 4.22 -19.85 4.08
N MET A 457 3.11 -20.59 4.03
CA MET A 457 2.57 -21.35 5.16
C MET A 457 2.35 -20.49 6.42
N ASN A 458 1.96 -19.22 6.22
CA ASN A 458 1.68 -18.25 7.27
C ASN A 458 0.37 -17.46 7.09
N TYR A 459 -0.51 -17.88 6.17
CA TYR A 459 -1.82 -17.27 5.94
C TYR A 459 -2.83 -17.74 7.02
N PRO A 460 -3.51 -16.84 7.75
CA PRO A 460 -4.33 -17.22 8.89
C PRO A 460 -5.44 -18.20 8.51
N ILE A 461 -5.60 -19.28 9.28
CA ILE A 461 -6.59 -20.32 8.98
C ILE A 461 -8.02 -19.76 9.09
N TRP A 462 -8.25 -18.85 10.04
CA TRP A 462 -9.56 -18.23 10.23
C TRP A 462 -10.05 -17.44 9.01
N MET A 463 -9.15 -16.95 8.16
CA MET A 463 -9.52 -16.29 6.90
C MET A 463 -9.90 -17.25 5.78
N ARG A 464 -9.70 -18.56 5.97
CA ARG A 464 -10.12 -19.60 5.03
C ARG A 464 -11.59 -20.02 5.22
N ASP A 465 -12.25 -19.44 6.23
CA ASP A 465 -13.70 -19.48 6.45
C ASP A 465 -14.16 -18.10 6.96
N LEU A 466 -14.06 -17.10 6.07
CA LEU A 466 -14.36 -15.70 6.40
C LEU A 466 -15.76 -15.32 5.95
N ILE A 467 -16.49 -14.55 6.75
CA ILE A 467 -17.72 -13.87 6.36
C ILE A 467 -17.34 -12.57 5.63
N PRO A 468 -17.53 -12.46 4.30
CA PRO A 468 -17.28 -11.22 3.59
C PRO A 468 -18.47 -10.27 3.72
N GLN A 469 -18.25 -9.00 3.42
CA GLN A 469 -19.26 -7.95 3.49
C GLN A 469 -19.59 -7.32 2.14
N ASP A 470 -20.85 -6.90 2.01
CA ASP A 470 -21.30 -5.96 0.99
C ASP A 470 -20.72 -4.57 1.25
N VAL A 471 -20.93 -3.67 0.29
CA VAL A 471 -20.26 -2.35 0.28
C VAL A 471 -20.83 -1.40 1.33
N ASP A 472 -22.03 -1.67 1.81
CA ASP A 472 -22.64 -1.01 2.96
C ASP A 472 -22.18 -1.58 4.32
N GLY A 473 -21.31 -2.59 4.33
CA GLY A 473 -20.79 -3.22 5.54
C GLY A 473 -21.63 -4.40 6.04
N ASN A 474 -22.71 -4.78 5.33
CA ASN A 474 -23.55 -5.91 5.71
C ASN A 474 -22.88 -7.26 5.42
N ASP A 475 -23.01 -8.19 6.35
CA ASP A 475 -22.48 -9.55 6.21
C ASP A 475 -23.19 -10.33 5.10
N ARG A 476 -22.41 -11.01 4.26
CA ARG A 476 -22.92 -11.89 3.21
C ARG A 476 -23.14 -13.30 3.76
N PRO A 477 -24.16 -14.02 3.27
CA PRO A 477 -24.44 -15.39 3.72
C PRO A 477 -23.40 -16.42 3.21
N ASP A 478 -22.79 -16.17 2.05
CA ASP A 478 -21.77 -17.04 1.47
C ASP A 478 -20.39 -16.69 2.05
N HIS A 479 -19.89 -17.53 2.96
CA HIS A 479 -18.51 -17.45 3.46
C HIS A 479 -17.50 -17.72 2.33
N ILE A 480 -16.24 -17.33 2.51
CA ILE A 480 -15.17 -17.48 1.52
C ILE A 480 -13.90 -18.07 2.13
N ASP A 481 -13.16 -18.85 1.32
CA ASP A 481 -11.74 -19.11 1.58
C ASP A 481 -10.94 -17.98 0.92
N LEU A 482 -10.51 -17.00 1.71
CA LEU A 482 -9.87 -15.80 1.17
C LEU A 482 -8.54 -16.13 0.48
N ALA A 483 -7.73 -17.05 1.04
CA ALA A 483 -6.47 -17.46 0.44
C ALA A 483 -6.67 -18.05 -0.97
N ALA A 484 -7.66 -18.93 -1.13
CA ALA A 484 -8.02 -19.49 -2.43
C ALA A 484 -8.61 -18.43 -3.38
N LEU A 485 -9.43 -17.52 -2.84
CA LEU A 485 -10.02 -16.44 -3.61
C LEU A 485 -8.96 -15.49 -4.16
N GLU A 486 -7.94 -15.14 -3.39
CA GLU A 486 -6.87 -14.24 -3.83
C GLU A 486 -6.08 -14.80 -5.02
N ILE A 487 -5.73 -16.08 -4.98
CA ILE A 487 -5.13 -16.80 -6.12
C ILE A 487 -6.05 -16.72 -7.34
N TYR A 488 -7.34 -16.96 -7.15
CA TYR A 488 -8.31 -16.86 -8.24
C TYR A 488 -8.39 -15.43 -8.80
N ARG A 489 -8.38 -14.38 -7.96
CA ARG A 489 -8.53 -12.98 -8.39
C ARG A 489 -7.38 -12.51 -9.27
N ASP A 490 -6.14 -12.85 -8.93
CA ASP A 490 -4.99 -12.42 -9.74
C ASP A 490 -5.04 -13.06 -11.14
N ARG A 491 -5.41 -14.35 -11.22
CA ARG A 491 -5.64 -15.06 -12.48
C ARG A 491 -6.83 -14.48 -13.25
N GLU A 492 -7.97 -14.25 -12.58
CA GLU A 492 -9.20 -13.67 -13.15
C GLU A 492 -8.92 -12.32 -13.79
N ARG A 493 -8.14 -11.49 -13.10
CA ARG A 493 -7.80 -10.14 -13.51
C ARG A 493 -6.60 -10.09 -14.44
N SER A 494 -6.14 -11.23 -14.96
CA SER A 494 -5.06 -11.31 -15.96
C SER A 494 -3.77 -10.64 -15.50
N VAL A 495 -3.51 -10.59 -14.19
CA VAL A 495 -2.22 -10.19 -13.64
C VAL A 495 -1.23 -11.29 -13.94
N ALA A 496 -0.03 -10.93 -14.43
CA ALA A 496 0.98 -11.91 -14.76
C ALA A 496 1.36 -12.77 -13.54
N ARG A 497 1.54 -14.07 -13.77
CA ARG A 497 2.14 -14.98 -12.78
C ARG A 497 3.59 -14.60 -12.49
N TYR A 498 4.16 -15.15 -11.42
CA TYR A 498 5.38 -14.63 -10.81
C TYR A 498 6.53 -14.41 -11.79
N ASN A 499 6.88 -15.40 -12.62
CA ASN A 499 8.06 -15.29 -13.47
C ASN A 499 7.87 -14.28 -14.62
N GLU A 500 6.70 -14.30 -15.25
CA GLU A 500 6.36 -13.32 -16.29
C GLU A 500 6.23 -11.90 -15.69
N PHE A 501 5.71 -11.77 -14.47
CA PHE A 501 5.67 -10.51 -13.74
C PHE A 501 7.09 -9.95 -13.55
N ARG A 502 8.05 -10.79 -13.12
CA ARG A 502 9.46 -10.40 -13.00
C ARG A 502 10.03 -9.91 -14.32
N ARG A 503 9.84 -10.66 -15.41
CA ARG A 503 10.32 -10.25 -16.75
C ARG A 503 9.80 -8.88 -17.15
N ARG A 504 8.50 -8.65 -16.98
CA ARG A 504 7.82 -7.41 -17.36
C ARG A 504 8.21 -6.22 -16.49
N MET A 505 8.59 -6.49 -15.24
CA MET A 505 9.18 -5.53 -14.32
C MET A 505 10.72 -5.47 -14.43
N LEU A 506 11.30 -5.91 -15.55
CA LEU A 506 12.73 -5.83 -15.84
C LEU A 506 13.62 -6.54 -14.78
N GLN A 507 13.09 -7.58 -14.14
CA GLN A 507 13.79 -8.40 -13.14
C GLN A 507 14.15 -9.76 -13.74
N ILE A 508 15.34 -10.26 -13.39
CA ILE A 508 15.83 -11.57 -13.83
C ILE A 508 14.83 -12.65 -13.36
N PRO A 509 14.23 -13.43 -14.28
CA PRO A 509 13.34 -14.54 -13.93
C PRO A 509 14.10 -15.69 -13.27
N ILE A 510 13.39 -16.48 -12.47
CA ILE A 510 13.91 -17.73 -11.91
C ILE A 510 13.92 -18.83 -12.98
N SER A 511 14.86 -19.77 -12.84
CA SER A 511 14.96 -20.95 -13.72
C SER A 511 14.61 -22.25 -13.00
N LYS A 512 14.66 -22.23 -11.67
CA LYS A 512 14.38 -23.35 -10.76
C LYS A 512 13.95 -22.81 -9.39
N TRP A 513 13.37 -23.65 -8.55
CA TRP A 513 12.85 -23.26 -7.23
C TRP A 513 13.94 -22.74 -6.27
N GLU A 514 15.16 -23.25 -6.39
CA GLU A 514 16.30 -22.82 -5.58
C GLU A 514 16.78 -21.40 -5.90
N ASP A 515 16.36 -20.83 -7.04
CA ASP A 515 16.60 -19.40 -7.33
C ASP A 515 15.64 -18.49 -6.54
N LEU A 516 14.52 -19.04 -6.03
CA LEU A 516 13.47 -18.31 -5.31
C LEU A 516 13.68 -18.32 -3.80
N THR A 517 14.04 -19.48 -3.24
CA THR A 517 14.17 -19.70 -1.80
C THR A 517 15.20 -20.78 -1.48
N ASP A 518 15.76 -20.71 -0.27
CA ASP A 518 16.68 -21.73 0.27
C ASP A 518 15.94 -22.73 1.20
N ASP A 519 14.62 -22.57 1.41
CA ASP A 519 13.82 -23.46 2.25
C ASP A 519 13.46 -24.75 1.49
N GLU A 520 14.07 -25.86 1.90
CA GLU A 520 13.91 -27.17 1.27
C GLU A 520 12.45 -27.70 1.35
N GLU A 521 11.73 -27.44 2.44
CA GLU A 521 10.33 -27.85 2.57
C GLU A 521 9.44 -26.99 1.68
N ALA A 522 9.69 -25.68 1.60
CA ALA A 522 9.00 -24.82 0.65
C ALA A 522 9.22 -25.27 -0.81
N ILE A 523 10.47 -25.57 -1.20
CA ILE A 523 10.80 -26.07 -2.54
C ILE A 523 10.05 -27.37 -2.83
N LYS A 524 10.00 -28.30 -1.87
CA LYS A 524 9.27 -29.56 -2.01
C LYS A 524 7.78 -29.32 -2.24
N MET A 525 7.15 -28.44 -1.45
CA MET A 525 5.72 -28.12 -1.62
C MET A 525 5.44 -27.38 -2.93
N LEU A 526 6.34 -26.48 -3.37
CA LEU A 526 6.25 -25.81 -4.66
C LEU A 526 6.30 -26.83 -5.80
N ARG A 527 7.23 -27.78 -5.74
CA ARG A 527 7.36 -28.86 -6.72
C ARG A 527 6.15 -29.80 -6.71
N GLU A 528 5.57 -30.05 -5.55
CA GLU A 528 4.34 -30.84 -5.43
C GLU A 528 3.14 -30.17 -6.12
N VAL A 529 2.99 -28.85 -5.98
CA VAL A 529 1.84 -28.10 -6.50
C VAL A 529 2.01 -27.70 -7.98
N TYR A 530 3.21 -27.30 -8.39
CA TYR A 530 3.49 -26.75 -9.72
C TYR A 530 4.38 -27.64 -10.61
N GLY A 531 4.88 -28.77 -10.10
CA GLY A 531 5.88 -29.57 -10.80
C GLY A 531 7.22 -28.83 -10.89
N ASP A 532 7.93 -28.95 -12.01
CA ASP A 532 9.15 -28.18 -12.28
C ASP A 532 8.88 -26.95 -13.19
N ASP A 533 7.61 -26.64 -13.46
CA ASP A 533 7.23 -25.51 -14.32
C ASP A 533 7.11 -24.20 -13.51
N VAL A 534 8.21 -23.46 -13.44
CA VAL A 534 8.26 -22.16 -12.75
C VAL A 534 7.37 -21.08 -13.38
N GLU A 535 6.90 -21.26 -14.62
CA GLU A 535 5.99 -20.30 -15.28
C GLU A 535 4.56 -20.36 -14.73
N GLU A 536 4.19 -21.50 -14.13
CA GLU A 536 2.87 -21.66 -13.52
C GLU A 536 2.80 -21.11 -12.10
N LEU A 537 3.92 -20.69 -11.49
CA LEU A 537 3.96 -20.15 -10.12
C LEU A 537 3.10 -18.87 -9.98
N ASP A 538 2.04 -18.93 -9.16
CA ASP A 538 1.21 -17.77 -8.87
C ASP A 538 1.98 -16.63 -8.19
N LEU A 539 1.60 -15.39 -8.50
CA LEU A 539 2.29 -14.18 -8.00
C LEU A 539 2.32 -14.12 -6.46
N LEU A 540 1.18 -14.32 -5.79
CA LEU A 540 1.10 -14.32 -4.32
C LEU A 540 2.03 -15.35 -3.69
N VAL A 541 2.08 -16.56 -4.25
CA VAL A 541 2.97 -17.63 -3.78
C VAL A 541 4.43 -17.25 -3.99
N GLY A 542 4.78 -16.77 -5.19
CA GLY A 542 6.14 -16.36 -5.50
C GLY A 542 6.64 -15.23 -4.60
N MET A 543 5.83 -14.19 -4.37
CA MET A 543 6.21 -13.10 -3.45
C MET A 543 6.35 -13.56 -2.00
N SER A 544 5.53 -14.51 -1.58
CA SER A 544 5.62 -15.08 -0.23
C SER A 544 6.86 -15.96 -0.07
N ALA A 545 7.23 -16.73 -1.11
CA ALA A 545 8.39 -17.61 -1.11
C ALA A 545 9.73 -16.90 -1.34
N GLU A 546 9.71 -15.76 -2.03
CA GLU A 546 10.93 -15.04 -2.41
C GLU A 546 11.77 -14.67 -1.20
N LYS A 547 13.05 -15.06 -1.23
CA LYS A 547 14.04 -14.71 -0.20
C LYS A 547 14.10 -13.20 -0.01
N LYS A 548 13.75 -12.75 1.20
CA LYS A 548 13.69 -11.33 1.53
C LYS A 548 15.09 -10.71 1.63
N ILE A 549 15.22 -9.47 1.16
CA ILE A 549 16.38 -8.63 1.46
C ILE A 549 16.39 -8.38 2.97
N LYS A 550 17.56 -8.42 3.62
CA LYS A 550 17.69 -8.16 5.06
C LYS A 550 17.06 -6.81 5.43
N GLY A 551 16.11 -6.82 6.36
CA GLY A 551 15.34 -5.64 6.78
C GLY A 551 14.08 -5.37 5.96
N PHE A 552 13.84 -6.09 4.86
CA PHE A 552 12.59 -5.98 4.10
C PHE A 552 11.56 -6.96 4.65
N ALA A 553 10.35 -6.48 4.94
CA ALA A 553 9.20 -7.33 5.23
C ALA A 553 8.47 -7.82 3.97
N ILE A 554 8.80 -7.28 2.79
CA ILE A 554 8.20 -7.63 1.48
C ILE A 554 9.26 -8.15 0.51
N SER A 555 8.82 -8.87 -0.52
CA SER A 555 9.69 -9.29 -1.62
C SER A 555 10.25 -8.10 -2.40
N GLU A 556 11.40 -8.30 -3.06
CA GLU A 556 11.95 -7.34 -4.02
C GLU A 556 10.99 -7.16 -5.21
N THR A 557 10.33 -8.24 -5.64
CA THR A 557 9.30 -8.19 -6.69
C THR A 557 8.17 -7.22 -6.33
N ALA A 558 7.62 -7.29 -5.11
CA ALA A 558 6.61 -6.35 -4.63
C ALA A 558 7.18 -4.93 -4.49
N PHE A 559 8.39 -4.82 -3.96
CA PHE A 559 9.06 -3.53 -3.73
C PHE A 559 9.18 -2.70 -5.00
N PHE A 560 9.41 -3.28 -6.17
CA PHE A 560 9.55 -2.48 -7.39
C PHE A 560 8.23 -1.88 -7.92
N ILE A 561 7.09 -2.49 -7.59
CA ILE A 561 5.79 -1.81 -7.77
C ILE A 561 5.64 -0.69 -6.73
N PHE A 562 6.04 -0.91 -5.47
CA PHE A 562 6.03 0.14 -4.45
C PHE A 562 6.90 1.34 -4.87
N LEU A 563 8.10 1.09 -5.41
CA LEU A 563 9.06 2.10 -5.83
C LEU A 563 8.43 3.11 -6.78
N ILE A 564 7.73 2.62 -7.82
CA ILE A 564 7.05 3.49 -8.78
C ILE A 564 5.72 4.02 -8.24
N MET A 565 4.86 3.15 -7.71
CA MET A 565 3.49 3.55 -7.37
C MET A 565 3.44 4.45 -6.13
N ALA A 566 4.30 4.25 -5.12
CA ALA A 566 4.37 5.16 -3.98
C ALA A 566 4.90 6.53 -4.37
N SER A 567 5.86 6.59 -5.31
CA SER A 567 6.30 7.87 -5.90
C SER A 567 5.14 8.54 -6.66
N ARG A 568 4.44 7.76 -7.50
CA ARG A 568 3.32 8.20 -8.34
C ARG A 568 2.14 8.76 -7.56
N ARG A 569 1.79 8.18 -6.41
CA ARG A 569 0.72 8.69 -5.53
C ARG A 569 0.98 10.13 -5.05
N LEU A 570 2.24 10.54 -4.94
CA LEU A 570 2.63 11.89 -4.53
C LEU A 570 2.83 12.80 -5.75
N GLU A 571 3.63 12.38 -6.73
CA GLU A 571 4.02 13.26 -7.83
C GLU A 571 2.88 13.57 -8.79
N ALA A 572 1.86 12.71 -8.92
CA ALA A 572 0.74 12.93 -9.83
C ALA A 572 -0.42 13.75 -9.22
N ASP A 573 -0.41 13.99 -7.91
CA ASP A 573 -1.50 14.68 -7.20
C ASP A 573 -1.18 16.17 -7.06
N LYS A 574 -2.12 17.05 -7.50
CA LYS A 574 -1.92 18.50 -7.39
C LYS A 574 -1.75 18.96 -5.95
N PHE A 575 -2.42 18.31 -4.99
CA PHE A 575 -2.40 18.69 -3.57
C PHE A 575 -1.11 18.31 -2.86
N PHE A 576 -0.31 17.40 -3.44
CA PHE A 576 1.06 17.16 -3.00
C PHE A 576 2.08 17.94 -3.81
N THR A 577 1.70 18.58 -4.91
CA THR A 577 2.61 19.30 -5.81
C THR A 577 2.24 20.77 -5.93
N SER A 578 1.59 21.19 -7.01
CA SER A 578 1.31 22.60 -7.33
C SER A 578 0.51 23.32 -6.25
N ASN A 579 -0.36 22.61 -5.54
CA ASN A 579 -1.24 23.11 -4.50
C ASN A 579 -0.76 22.74 -3.07
N TYR A 580 0.45 22.21 -2.91
CA TYR A 580 1.06 22.03 -1.59
C TYR A 580 1.68 23.36 -1.12
N ASN A 581 0.82 24.29 -0.72
CA ASN A 581 1.21 25.65 -0.35
C ASN A 581 0.25 26.27 0.69
N GLU A 582 0.65 27.38 1.30
CA GLU A 582 -0.12 28.04 2.36
C GLU A 582 -1.47 28.61 1.88
N GLU A 583 -1.62 28.92 0.60
CA GLU A 583 -2.89 29.42 0.04
C GLU A 583 -3.95 28.32 0.06
N THR A 584 -3.58 27.11 -0.37
CA THR A 584 -4.50 25.97 -0.43
C THR A 584 -4.72 25.33 0.95
N TYR A 585 -3.66 25.18 1.74
CA TYR A 585 -3.71 24.49 3.04
C TYR A 585 -4.04 25.41 4.23
N THR A 586 -4.06 26.73 4.03
CA THR A 586 -3.80 27.75 5.06
C THR A 586 -2.37 27.68 5.61
N LYS A 587 -1.87 28.80 6.14
CA LYS A 587 -0.56 28.82 6.81
C LYS A 587 -0.51 27.84 7.98
N LYS A 588 -1.54 27.85 8.83
CA LYS A 588 -1.60 26.99 10.02
C LYS A 588 -1.75 25.50 9.65
N GLY A 589 -2.52 25.20 8.61
CA GLY A 589 -2.65 23.84 8.10
C GLY A 589 -1.36 23.31 7.50
N LEU A 590 -0.64 24.09 6.71
CA LEU A 590 0.65 23.66 6.15
C LEU A 590 1.73 23.50 7.24
N GLU A 591 1.73 24.38 8.25
CA GLU A 591 2.58 24.24 9.44
C GLU A 591 2.30 22.92 10.17
N TRP A 592 1.02 22.54 10.30
CA TRP A 592 0.62 21.27 10.91
C TRP A 592 1.23 20.07 10.19
N VAL A 593 1.11 20.03 8.85
CA VAL A 593 1.72 18.96 8.03
C VAL A 593 3.24 18.98 8.16
N ASN A 594 3.88 20.16 8.12
CA ASN A 594 5.34 20.27 8.15
C ASN A 594 5.95 19.93 9.52
N THR A 595 5.18 20.01 10.61
CA THR A 595 5.63 19.70 11.98
C THR A 595 5.30 18.29 12.45
N THR A 596 4.37 17.60 11.78
CA THR A 596 4.02 16.20 12.08
C THR A 596 4.92 15.26 11.27
N GLU A 597 5.74 14.41 11.89
CA GLU A 597 6.71 13.54 11.19
C GLU A 597 6.34 12.05 11.26
N SER A 598 5.52 11.65 12.24
CA SER A 598 5.31 10.24 12.59
C SER A 598 3.91 9.96 13.14
N LEU A 599 3.52 8.68 13.19
CA LEU A 599 2.29 8.29 13.89
C LEU A 599 2.39 8.58 15.39
N LYS A 600 3.61 8.55 15.95
CA LYS A 600 3.86 8.94 17.35
C LYS A 600 3.38 10.37 17.62
N ASP A 601 3.65 11.31 16.73
CA ASP A 601 3.24 12.72 16.92
C ASP A 601 1.71 12.86 16.96
N VAL A 602 1.00 12.09 16.14
CA VAL A 602 -0.47 12.06 16.13
C VAL A 602 -0.99 11.43 17.44
N LEU A 603 -0.40 10.31 17.87
CA LEU A 603 -0.77 9.67 19.14
C LEU A 603 -0.52 10.58 20.34
N ASP A 604 0.61 11.29 20.40
CA ASP A 604 0.96 12.19 21.49
C ASP A 604 0.03 13.40 21.58
N ARG A 605 -0.56 13.81 20.45
CA ARG A 605 -1.49 14.94 20.39
C ARG A 605 -2.83 14.62 21.05
N HIS A 606 -3.33 13.39 20.89
CA HIS A 606 -4.63 12.95 21.40
C HIS A 606 -4.53 12.14 22.70
N TYR A 607 -3.42 11.45 22.89
CA TYR A 607 -3.16 10.55 24.03
C TYR A 607 -1.75 10.81 24.61
N PRO A 608 -1.50 11.99 25.21
CA PRO A 608 -0.17 12.48 25.57
C PRO A 608 0.61 11.59 26.56
N GLU A 609 -0.08 10.79 27.37
CA GLU A 609 0.57 9.87 28.31
C GLU A 609 0.95 8.52 27.67
N MET A 610 0.36 8.17 26.52
CA MET A 610 0.42 6.82 25.96
C MET A 610 1.84 6.41 25.59
N THR A 611 2.50 7.17 24.71
CA THR A 611 3.84 6.81 24.24
C THR A 611 4.88 7.02 25.35
N GLY A 612 4.68 8.05 26.19
CA GLY A 612 5.48 8.31 27.38
C GLY A 612 5.54 7.10 28.31
N LYS A 613 4.39 6.46 28.57
CA LYS A 613 4.27 5.33 29.50
C LYS A 613 4.61 3.97 28.87
N TRP A 614 4.21 3.70 27.63
CA TRP A 614 4.24 2.34 27.06
C TRP A 614 5.09 2.15 25.82
N MET A 615 5.63 3.21 25.19
CA MET A 615 6.41 3.08 23.95
C MET A 615 7.89 3.39 24.16
N ASN A 616 8.75 2.41 23.97
CA ASN A 616 10.21 2.50 24.07
C ASN A 616 10.88 2.61 22.70
N SER A 617 10.25 2.10 21.64
CA SER A 617 10.70 2.23 20.26
C SER A 617 10.70 3.68 19.76
N ASN A 618 11.47 3.95 18.69
CA ASN A 618 11.49 5.27 18.04
C ASN A 618 10.24 5.52 17.18
N SER A 619 9.75 4.50 16.48
CA SER A 619 8.53 4.54 15.68
C SER A 619 7.39 3.85 16.42
N ALA A 620 6.17 4.34 16.21
CA ALA A 620 4.95 3.70 16.70
C ALA A 620 4.59 2.43 15.90
N PHE A 621 5.26 2.16 14.77
CA PHE A 621 5.07 0.96 13.94
C PHE A 621 6.05 -0.18 14.26
N SER A 622 7.16 0.10 14.96
CA SER A 622 7.99 -0.96 15.54
C SER A 622 7.33 -1.53 16.79
N VAL A 623 7.69 -2.74 17.23
CA VAL A 623 7.14 -3.28 18.49
C VAL A 623 7.60 -2.41 19.67
N TRP A 624 6.66 -1.97 20.51
CA TRP A 624 6.86 -0.85 21.43
C TRP A 624 7.87 -1.11 22.56
N ASP A 625 8.08 -2.36 22.98
CA ASP A 625 9.09 -2.74 23.96
C ASP A 625 10.49 -2.97 23.35
N SER A 626 10.69 -2.60 22.08
CA SER A 626 12.00 -2.68 21.43
C SER A 626 12.97 -1.68 22.04
N SER A 627 14.23 -2.08 22.18
CA SER A 627 15.30 -1.12 22.47
C SER A 627 15.39 -0.08 21.35
N PRO A 628 15.64 1.20 21.67
CA PRO A 628 15.89 2.20 20.64
C PRO A 628 17.10 1.80 19.80
N GLU A 629 17.05 2.05 18.49
CA GLU A 629 18.19 1.76 17.64
C GLU A 629 19.40 2.59 18.07
N PRO A 630 20.59 1.97 18.18
CA PRO A 630 21.79 2.70 18.54
C PRO A 630 22.12 3.71 17.45
N HIS A 631 22.60 4.90 17.87
CA HIS A 631 23.04 5.91 16.93
C HIS A 631 24.20 5.39 16.07
N ASN A 632 24.01 5.33 14.76
CA ASN A 632 25.09 5.03 13.82
C ASN A 632 25.78 6.36 13.39
N PRO A 633 27.04 6.60 13.82
CA PRO A 633 27.73 7.86 13.58
C PRO A 633 28.13 8.08 12.12
N ILE A 634 28.08 7.04 11.28
CA ILE A 634 28.39 7.15 9.86
C ILE A 634 27.26 7.96 9.19
N PRO A 635 27.56 9.02 8.42
CA PRO A 635 26.54 9.79 7.73
C PRO A 635 25.73 8.89 6.78
N ILE A 636 24.40 9.05 6.78
CA ILE A 636 23.46 8.09 6.18
C ILE A 636 23.80 7.72 4.73
N TYR A 637 24.18 8.68 3.89
CA TYR A 637 24.49 8.42 2.48
C TYR A 637 25.76 7.60 2.24
N PHE A 638 26.66 7.50 3.22
CA PHE A 638 27.92 6.76 3.13
C PHE A 638 27.91 5.44 3.91
N ARG A 639 26.77 5.07 4.53
CA ARG A 639 26.62 3.78 5.20
C ARG A 639 26.70 2.64 4.19
N VAL A 640 27.28 1.52 4.61
CA VAL A 640 27.38 0.29 3.83
C VAL A 640 26.57 -0.79 4.54
N PRO A 641 25.60 -1.43 3.86
CA PRO A 641 24.81 -2.51 4.46
C PRO A 641 25.69 -3.63 5.00
N GLN A 642 25.46 -4.04 6.26
CA GLN A 642 26.15 -5.17 6.88
C GLN A 642 25.49 -6.48 6.41
N GLN A 643 26.29 -7.41 5.88
CA GLN A 643 25.84 -8.72 5.41
C GLN A 643 25.08 -9.48 6.50
#